data_AF-A0A4Y3R8L2-F1
#
_entry.id   AF-A0A4Y3R8L2-F1
#
_cell.length_a   1.000
_cell.length_b   1.000
_cell.length_c   1.000
_cell.angle_alpha   90.00
_cell.angle_beta   90.00
_cell.angle_gamma   90.00
#
_symmetry.space_group_name_H-M   'P 1'
#
loop_
_entity.id
_entity.type
_entity.pdbx_description
1 polymer ?
#
loop_
_entity_poly.entity_id
_entity_poly.type
_entity_poly.pdbx_seq_one_letter_code
_entity_poly.pdbx_strand_id
1 'polypeptide(L)'
;MKIVFLLDNAYGIGGTIRSTVNLSRALADRHQVEVVSLRRAREEPALTFDPRVTLTSLIDLRRSSPGYDGDDPLHQRPSERFTEGADHLRRGISTRLVDVRVRELLSTLRADVVIGTRPKVNDYLAAYGTGSYLRIGQEHLTHAMHNPHIRTHQDAAIRHLDAFVTVSYADAADYRAALPDTTTHITCVPNAVPQTPVEPSDGRARLVVAAGRLIKVKRYDRLLRAFALVAREHPEWSLRLYGRGPQHAALRALINELGLYDRAFLMGAHSPIETEWAKGAVAAVSSDAESFGMTLVEAMHCGVPVVSTDCRYGPGEIIANGQDGLLSPLGDDEQTNIRAYADALLQLIEDPRLRHRMGQAALEKAERYAPRRIAGEYEELIEQLLRARAAAGTLGAPNAPAPTADAPLMPPGAAGASGAAAPAGAANAAGAAGAAGAGRASAAARAAAGNATAGNAAAEAAATAETAASGKAAGQTSGAPGTRSSARGSGTAEGRAGGAAVPRPRMSLRRLAAPVLRPVVRRVRAWRKARGGAFARPTAWVRVADDGSLVVRLRAERLPRQRSALVLTARHREGEPAVRFPLPARDQAADGWTEVRVPRSGTHLAEARWDAYVERASDGKRRRVRAELVETARLLTLPAPIGPGGALTPWTPYTTSDGYLAVRAWRRAGHAEVTSIALDARGYTLRAALYGEAAHASLLAGRTEPAGGPALVAVPRGKNAERRAFELPGRFGGSPSPARERALGELPGEFGPDNGVIGPGPTADGTGRPPAAADETGAPPAAGDEVVVELPYELPAAFAEGAGKGVWDLWLRPGEGLAPVRMGRLLGDLPDRKKTDVTPRARLGGSDLAVQLYFSVNNNLVLTLHTVPQEQPGATGARPEQEQSRTAAAGTGGGRAGS
;
A
#
# COMPACT_ATOMS: atom_id res chain seq x y z
N MET A 1 -35.67 -3.93 -9.66
CA MET A 1 -35.67 -4.44 -8.28
C MET A 1 -35.07 -3.41 -7.33
N LYS A 2 -35.47 -3.43 -6.06
CA LYS A 2 -34.77 -2.82 -4.93
C LYS A 2 -34.01 -3.91 -4.16
N ILE A 3 -32.70 -3.78 -4.12
CA ILE A 3 -31.78 -4.72 -3.46
C ILE A 3 -31.16 -4.02 -2.25
N VAL A 4 -31.20 -4.67 -1.08
CA VAL A 4 -30.70 -4.11 0.19
C VAL A 4 -29.59 -4.99 0.74
N PHE A 5 -28.38 -4.45 0.82
CA PHE A 5 -27.27 -5.09 1.52
C PHE A 5 -27.27 -4.69 3.01
N LEU A 6 -27.11 -5.67 3.89
CA LEU A 6 -26.91 -5.46 5.32
C LEU A 6 -25.43 -5.69 5.64
N LEU A 7 -24.71 -4.62 6.00
CA LEU A 7 -23.30 -4.67 6.37
C LEU A 7 -23.14 -4.46 7.88
N ASP A 8 -22.31 -5.27 8.55
CA ASP A 8 -21.98 -5.03 9.96
C ASP A 8 -21.34 -3.64 10.19
N ASN A 9 -20.48 -3.19 9.25
CA ASN A 9 -19.81 -1.89 9.31
C ASN A 9 -19.31 -1.46 7.92
N ALA A 10 -20.07 -0.61 7.22
CA ALA A 10 -19.67 -0.05 5.92
C ALA A 10 -18.50 0.95 6.00
N TYR A 11 -18.14 1.42 7.20
CA TYR A 11 -17.13 2.46 7.39
C TYR A 11 -15.71 1.91 7.58
N GLY A 12 -15.53 0.59 7.68
CA GLY A 12 -14.23 -0.06 7.81
C GLY A 12 -13.42 -0.13 6.50
N ILE A 13 -12.27 -0.79 6.55
CA ILE A 13 -11.47 -1.19 5.38
C ILE A 13 -11.24 -2.69 5.48
N GLY A 14 -12.01 -3.48 4.74
CA GLY A 14 -11.99 -4.94 4.83
C GLY A 14 -12.59 -5.62 3.59
N GLY A 15 -12.32 -6.92 3.43
CA GLY A 15 -12.67 -7.68 2.22
C GLY A 15 -14.16 -7.66 1.89
N THR A 16 -15.01 -8.01 2.87
CA THR A 16 -16.48 -7.90 2.81
C THR A 16 -16.91 -6.54 2.29
N ILE A 17 -16.42 -5.45 2.90
CA ILE A 17 -16.83 -4.07 2.57
C ILE A 17 -16.42 -3.72 1.14
N ARG A 18 -15.21 -4.11 0.70
CA ARG A 18 -14.74 -3.91 -0.67
C ARG A 18 -15.61 -4.67 -1.68
N SER A 19 -15.90 -5.95 -1.41
CA SER A 19 -16.77 -6.77 -2.24
C SER A 19 -18.18 -6.16 -2.37
N THR A 20 -18.80 -5.75 -1.26
CA THR A 20 -20.10 -5.07 -1.28
C THR A 20 -20.05 -3.71 -2.01
N VAL A 21 -18.99 -2.90 -1.86
CA VAL A 21 -18.81 -1.64 -2.64
C VAL A 21 -18.76 -1.93 -4.14
N ASN A 22 -18.00 -2.94 -4.56
CA ASN A 22 -17.82 -3.30 -5.96
C ASN A 22 -19.13 -3.84 -6.58
N LEU A 23 -19.80 -4.76 -5.87
CA LEU A 23 -21.04 -5.39 -6.32
C LEU A 23 -22.23 -4.42 -6.31
N SER A 24 -22.44 -3.66 -5.22
CA SER A 24 -23.52 -2.68 -5.13
C SER A 24 -23.43 -1.60 -6.20
N ARG A 25 -22.20 -1.15 -6.53
CA ARG A 25 -21.96 -0.23 -7.65
C ARG A 25 -22.37 -0.81 -8.99
N ALA A 26 -22.09 -2.09 -9.26
CA ALA A 26 -22.44 -2.74 -10.51
C ALA A 26 -23.96 -2.97 -10.62
N LEU A 27 -24.60 -3.45 -9.55
CA LEU A 27 -26.06 -3.60 -9.49
C LEU A 27 -26.79 -2.25 -9.65
N ALA A 28 -26.19 -1.13 -9.19
CA ALA A 28 -26.74 0.21 -9.37
C ALA A 28 -26.71 0.74 -10.83
N ASP A 29 -26.16 -0.02 -11.79
CA ASP A 29 -26.38 0.24 -13.23
C ASP A 29 -27.81 -0.16 -13.68
N ARG A 30 -28.49 -1.08 -12.96
CA ARG A 30 -29.81 -1.65 -13.35
C ARG A 30 -30.88 -1.66 -12.24
N HIS A 31 -30.50 -1.48 -10.98
CA HIS A 31 -31.37 -1.64 -9.81
C HIS A 31 -31.27 -0.47 -8.84
N GLN A 32 -32.30 -0.32 -8.00
CA GLN A 32 -32.19 0.54 -6.82
C GLN A 32 -31.42 -0.22 -5.74
N VAL A 33 -30.26 0.28 -5.34
CA VAL A 33 -29.41 -0.40 -4.35
C VAL A 33 -29.28 0.43 -3.09
N GLU A 34 -29.56 -0.20 -1.95
CA GLU A 34 -29.37 0.36 -0.61
C GLU A 34 -28.37 -0.50 0.16
N VAL A 35 -27.54 0.15 0.97
CA VAL A 35 -26.57 -0.48 1.87
C VAL A 35 -26.83 0.05 3.27
N VAL A 36 -27.34 -0.80 4.15
CA VAL A 36 -27.58 -0.46 5.55
C VAL A 36 -26.39 -0.93 6.37
N SER A 37 -25.62 0.01 6.91
CA SER A 37 -24.56 -0.30 7.89
C SER A 37 -25.19 -0.47 9.28
N LEU A 38 -24.94 -1.58 9.97
CA LEU A 38 -25.44 -1.75 11.35
C LEU A 38 -24.92 -0.65 12.26
N ARG A 39 -23.65 -0.25 12.14
CA ARG A 39 -23.07 0.88 12.90
C ARG A 39 -22.32 1.89 12.04
N ARG A 40 -22.31 3.16 12.47
CA ARG A 40 -21.49 4.27 11.96
C ARG A 40 -20.54 4.76 13.04
N ALA A 41 -19.23 4.67 12.82
CA ALA A 41 -18.21 5.12 13.78
C ALA A 41 -17.43 6.38 13.34
N ARG A 42 -17.70 6.89 12.13
CA ARG A 42 -17.02 8.04 11.51
C ARG A 42 -17.94 8.73 10.52
N GLU A 43 -17.62 9.96 10.11
CA GLU A 43 -18.41 10.71 9.13
C GLU A 43 -18.46 9.99 7.78
N GLU A 44 -17.32 9.91 7.09
CA GLU A 44 -17.22 9.35 5.74
C GLU A 44 -16.78 7.88 5.79
N PRO A 45 -17.33 6.99 4.94
CA PRO A 45 -16.83 5.63 4.79
C PRO A 45 -15.41 5.64 4.22
N ALA A 46 -14.59 4.67 4.61
CA ALA A 46 -13.19 4.61 4.16
C ALA A 46 -13.04 4.11 2.71
N LEU A 47 -14.05 3.42 2.19
CA LEU A 47 -14.21 3.08 0.78
C LEU A 47 -15.40 3.88 0.22
N THR A 48 -15.25 4.48 -0.96
CA THR A 48 -16.28 5.31 -1.56
C THR A 48 -17.31 4.45 -2.29
N PHE A 49 -18.56 4.49 -1.83
CA PHE A 49 -19.70 3.92 -2.56
C PHE A 49 -20.07 4.80 -3.77
N ASP A 50 -20.65 4.19 -4.80
CA ASP A 50 -21.17 4.92 -5.96
C ASP A 50 -22.33 5.85 -5.52
N PRO A 51 -22.42 7.11 -6.00
CA PRO A 51 -23.48 8.04 -5.59
C PRO A 51 -24.92 7.57 -5.85
N ARG A 52 -25.11 6.53 -6.67
CA ARG A 52 -26.41 5.89 -6.91
C ARG A 52 -26.80 4.87 -5.84
N VAL A 53 -25.85 4.43 -5.02
CA VAL A 53 -26.07 3.50 -3.90
C VAL A 53 -26.40 4.31 -2.64
N THR A 54 -27.57 4.08 -2.08
CA THR A 54 -27.99 4.74 -0.83
C THR A 54 -27.29 4.08 0.35
N LEU A 55 -26.42 4.80 1.06
CA LEU A 55 -25.79 4.32 2.30
C LEU A 55 -26.52 4.89 3.53
N THR A 56 -27.10 4.01 4.34
CA THR A 56 -27.75 4.36 5.62
C THR A 56 -27.02 3.72 6.79
N SER A 57 -27.38 4.07 8.03
CA SER A 57 -26.81 3.47 9.23
C SER A 57 -27.83 3.35 10.35
N LEU A 58 -27.80 2.21 11.05
CA LEU A 58 -28.83 1.84 12.02
C LEU A 58 -28.54 2.32 13.44
N ILE A 59 -27.27 2.33 13.85
CA ILE A 59 -26.79 3.06 15.04
C ILE A 59 -25.62 3.99 14.70
N ASP A 60 -25.56 5.13 15.38
CA ASP A 60 -24.52 6.16 15.23
C ASP A 60 -23.65 6.27 16.49
N LEU A 61 -22.41 5.80 16.36
CA LEU A 61 -21.41 5.73 17.42
C LEU A 61 -20.35 6.84 17.32
N ARG A 62 -20.62 7.88 16.52
CA ARG A 62 -19.81 9.11 16.53
C ARG A 62 -20.13 9.90 17.80
N ARG A 63 -19.20 9.98 18.76
CA ARG A 63 -19.35 10.77 20.01
C ARG A 63 -19.69 12.25 19.80
N SER A 64 -19.45 12.80 18.60
CA SER A 64 -19.79 14.17 18.21
C SER A 64 -21.18 14.29 17.55
N SER A 65 -21.94 13.20 17.40
CA SER A 65 -23.27 13.20 16.81
C SER A 65 -24.32 13.66 17.81
N PRO A 66 -25.28 14.53 17.42
CA PRO A 66 -26.43 14.84 18.26
C PRO A 66 -27.33 13.64 18.60
N GLY A 67 -27.24 12.55 17.82
CA GLY A 67 -27.92 11.27 18.06
C GLY A 67 -26.93 10.14 18.34
N TYR A 68 -25.98 10.37 19.24
CA TYR A 68 -25.01 9.35 19.64
C TYR A 68 -25.68 8.21 20.42
N ASP A 69 -25.78 7.04 19.78
CA ASP A 69 -26.45 5.86 20.31
C ASP A 69 -25.64 5.09 21.36
N GLY A 70 -24.38 5.48 21.59
CA GLY A 70 -23.52 4.78 22.54
C GLY A 70 -23.92 4.97 24.01
N ASP A 71 -24.74 5.97 24.32
CA ASP A 71 -25.27 6.20 25.67
C ASP A 71 -26.66 5.55 25.90
N ASP A 72 -27.22 4.87 24.88
CA ASP A 72 -28.48 4.14 24.99
C ASP A 72 -28.33 2.93 25.96
N PRO A 73 -29.25 2.74 26.94
CA PRO A 73 -29.19 1.61 27.87
C PRO A 73 -29.17 0.22 27.22
N LEU A 74 -29.77 0.06 26.04
CA LEU A 74 -29.72 -1.17 25.25
C LEU A 74 -28.40 -1.33 24.49
N HIS A 75 -27.66 -0.24 24.23
CA HIS A 75 -26.31 -0.34 23.67
C HIS A 75 -25.32 -0.90 24.71
N GLN A 76 -25.56 -0.62 26.00
CA GLN A 76 -24.74 -1.12 27.11
C GLN A 76 -25.06 -2.58 27.51
N ARG A 77 -26.08 -3.19 26.90
CA ARG A 77 -26.45 -4.61 27.11
C ARG A 77 -25.91 -5.49 25.97
N PRO A 78 -25.45 -6.73 26.26
CA PRO A 78 -25.08 -7.67 25.21
C PRO A 78 -26.28 -7.99 24.31
N SER A 79 -26.00 -8.32 23.05
CA SER A 79 -27.00 -8.98 22.18
C SER A 79 -27.52 -10.24 22.86
N GLU A 80 -28.83 -10.46 22.81
CA GLU A 80 -29.44 -11.74 23.26
C GLU A 80 -29.50 -12.76 22.10
N ARG A 81 -29.14 -12.33 20.88
CA ARG A 81 -29.22 -13.15 19.67
C ARG A 81 -27.88 -13.75 19.25
N PHE A 82 -26.80 -12.95 19.28
CA PHE A 82 -25.52 -13.35 18.69
C PHE A 82 -24.31 -12.70 19.38
N THR A 83 -23.45 -13.51 20.00
CA THR A 83 -22.30 -13.03 20.82
C THR A 83 -21.01 -13.81 20.53
N GLU A 84 -20.02 -13.21 19.90
CA GLU A 84 -18.69 -13.84 19.70
C GLU A 84 -17.74 -13.65 20.91
N GLY A 85 -18.30 -13.59 22.12
CA GLY A 85 -17.58 -13.38 23.38
C GLY A 85 -17.64 -11.95 23.95
N ALA A 86 -17.16 -11.79 25.19
CA ALA A 86 -17.34 -10.58 26.01
C ALA A 86 -16.76 -9.28 25.41
N ASP A 87 -15.78 -9.38 24.49
CA ASP A 87 -15.20 -8.21 23.84
C ASP A 87 -16.13 -7.54 22.83
N HIS A 88 -17.12 -8.26 22.30
CA HIS A 88 -18.04 -7.74 21.29
C HIS A 88 -19.04 -6.73 21.85
N LEU A 89 -19.36 -6.82 23.14
CA LEU A 89 -20.11 -5.77 23.84
C LEU A 89 -19.23 -4.53 24.04
N ARG A 90 -18.01 -4.69 24.56
CA ARG A 90 -17.06 -3.56 24.79
C ARG A 90 -16.74 -2.78 23.52
N ARG A 91 -16.69 -3.44 22.36
CA ARG A 91 -16.45 -2.84 21.04
C ARG A 91 -17.72 -2.28 20.37
N GLY A 92 -18.89 -2.36 21.01
CA GLY A 92 -20.18 -1.91 20.44
C GLY A 92 -20.60 -2.70 19.20
N ILE A 93 -20.15 -3.96 19.07
CA ILE A 93 -20.36 -4.82 17.89
C ILE A 93 -21.66 -5.62 18.02
N SER A 94 -21.90 -6.20 19.19
CA SER A 94 -23.07 -7.06 19.46
C SER A 94 -23.78 -6.57 20.71
N THR A 95 -24.75 -5.66 20.52
CA THR A 95 -25.49 -5.02 21.61
C THR A 95 -26.99 -5.17 21.43
N ARG A 96 -27.76 -5.14 22.52
CA ARG A 96 -29.22 -5.30 22.47
C ARG A 96 -29.92 -4.25 21.61
N LEU A 97 -29.37 -3.03 21.53
CA LEU A 97 -29.89 -1.98 20.66
C LEU A 97 -29.88 -2.41 19.17
N VAL A 98 -28.83 -3.13 18.74
CA VAL A 98 -28.74 -3.65 17.37
C VAL A 98 -29.79 -4.75 17.14
N ASP A 99 -30.00 -5.68 18.09
CA ASP A 99 -31.05 -6.70 17.97
C ASP A 99 -32.43 -6.06 17.68
N VAL A 100 -32.79 -5.04 18.47
CA VAL A 100 -34.10 -4.37 18.42
C VAL A 100 -34.27 -3.61 17.10
N ARG A 101 -33.29 -2.77 16.74
CA ARG A 101 -33.38 -1.95 15.52
C ARG A 101 -33.27 -2.80 14.24
N VAL A 102 -32.52 -3.90 14.24
CA VAL A 102 -32.47 -4.80 13.07
C VAL A 102 -33.79 -5.55 12.88
N ARG A 103 -34.44 -5.96 13.98
CA ARG A 103 -35.77 -6.56 13.94
C ARG A 103 -36.83 -5.59 13.39
N GLU A 104 -36.82 -4.34 13.85
CA GLU A 104 -37.72 -3.28 13.37
C GLU A 104 -37.47 -2.93 11.90
N LEU A 105 -36.19 -2.84 11.50
CA LEU A 105 -35.82 -2.66 10.10
C LEU A 105 -36.38 -3.80 9.23
N LEU A 106 -36.06 -5.05 9.55
CA LEU A 106 -36.43 -6.20 8.73
C LEU A 106 -37.96 -6.42 8.66
N SER A 107 -38.71 -6.15 9.74
CA SER A 107 -40.17 -6.28 9.72
C SER A 107 -40.89 -5.20 8.91
N THR A 108 -40.27 -4.03 8.73
CA THR A 108 -40.85 -2.89 7.98
C THR A 108 -40.24 -2.67 6.60
N LEU A 109 -39.12 -3.33 6.29
CA LEU A 109 -38.37 -3.13 5.05
C LEU A 109 -39.17 -3.53 3.81
N ARG A 110 -39.31 -2.57 2.89
CA ARG A 110 -39.74 -2.83 1.51
C ARG A 110 -38.49 -2.96 0.63
N ALA A 111 -38.33 -4.13 0.05
CA ALA A 111 -37.28 -4.54 -0.88
C ALA A 111 -37.80 -5.73 -1.71
N ASP A 112 -37.13 -6.08 -2.81
CA ASP A 112 -37.35 -7.37 -3.48
C ASP A 112 -36.37 -8.43 -2.94
N VAL A 113 -35.15 -8.00 -2.58
CA VAL A 113 -34.05 -8.85 -2.12
C VAL A 113 -33.31 -8.18 -0.98
N VAL A 114 -32.99 -8.95 0.07
CA VAL A 114 -32.14 -8.54 1.19
C VAL A 114 -30.95 -9.50 1.29
N ILE A 115 -29.75 -8.94 1.30
CA ILE A 115 -28.47 -9.68 1.32
C ILE A 115 -27.76 -9.42 2.64
N GLY A 116 -27.66 -10.43 3.50
CA GLY A 116 -26.76 -10.43 4.66
C GLY A 116 -25.34 -10.78 4.23
N THR A 117 -24.31 -10.22 4.87
CA THR A 117 -22.91 -10.35 4.38
C THR A 117 -21.93 -11.03 5.35
N ARG A 118 -22.40 -11.52 6.50
CA ARG A 118 -21.60 -12.09 7.62
C ARG A 118 -22.47 -12.95 8.53
N PRO A 119 -21.92 -13.88 9.34
CA PRO A 119 -22.70 -14.82 10.16
C PRO A 119 -23.79 -14.14 11.01
N LYS A 120 -23.42 -13.13 11.81
CA LYS A 120 -24.37 -12.33 12.62
C LYS A 120 -25.51 -11.71 11.80
N VAL A 121 -25.20 -11.23 10.60
CA VAL A 121 -26.16 -10.53 9.75
C VAL A 121 -27.09 -11.53 9.07
N ASN A 122 -26.53 -12.67 8.64
CA ASN A 122 -27.27 -13.80 8.09
C ASN A 122 -28.20 -14.40 9.15
N ASP A 123 -27.75 -14.45 10.41
CA ASP A 123 -28.55 -14.87 11.57
C ASP A 123 -29.74 -13.93 11.85
N TYR A 124 -29.52 -12.61 11.87
CA TYR A 124 -30.64 -11.66 11.97
C TYR A 124 -31.61 -11.77 10.78
N LEU A 125 -31.10 -11.98 9.57
CA LEU A 125 -31.91 -12.12 8.36
C LEU A 125 -32.74 -13.43 8.38
N ALA A 126 -32.18 -14.50 8.92
CA ALA A 126 -32.88 -15.76 9.17
C ALA A 126 -33.96 -15.63 10.25
N ALA A 127 -33.66 -14.94 11.36
CA ALA A 127 -34.54 -14.85 12.52
C ALA A 127 -35.66 -13.81 12.37
N TYR A 128 -35.40 -12.67 11.71
CA TYR A 128 -36.33 -11.54 11.60
C TYR A 128 -36.73 -11.20 10.16
N GLY A 129 -36.18 -11.90 9.17
CA GLY A 129 -36.57 -11.74 7.78
C GLY A 129 -38.01 -12.19 7.53
N THR A 130 -38.78 -11.36 6.82
CA THR A 130 -40.17 -11.69 6.46
C THR A 130 -40.26 -12.33 5.07
N GLY A 131 -41.41 -12.92 4.76
CA GLY A 131 -41.70 -13.41 3.42
C GLY A 131 -41.90 -12.31 2.35
N SER A 132 -41.75 -11.01 2.64
CA SER A 132 -41.99 -9.97 1.63
C SER A 132 -40.87 -9.79 0.60
N TYR A 133 -39.68 -10.35 0.86
CA TYR A 133 -38.49 -10.30 0.01
C TYR A 133 -37.74 -11.64 0.00
N LEU A 134 -36.80 -11.81 -0.93
CA LEU A 134 -35.82 -12.91 -0.86
C LEU A 134 -34.74 -12.60 0.19
N ARG A 135 -34.37 -13.63 0.96
CA ARG A 135 -33.36 -13.60 2.03
C ARG A 135 -32.14 -14.37 1.55
N ILE A 136 -31.10 -13.65 1.15
CA ILE A 136 -29.84 -14.23 0.68
C ILE A 136 -28.76 -13.99 1.74
N GLY A 137 -28.13 -15.04 2.23
CA GLY A 137 -26.92 -14.93 3.04
C GLY A 137 -25.68 -14.94 2.16
N GLN A 138 -24.69 -14.13 2.48
CA GLN A 138 -23.37 -14.14 1.86
C GLN A 138 -22.30 -14.33 2.94
N GLU A 139 -21.22 -15.02 2.60
CA GLU A 139 -20.06 -15.24 3.46
C GLU A 139 -18.74 -15.00 2.69
N HIS A 140 -17.72 -14.49 3.39
CA HIS A 140 -16.39 -14.20 2.86
C HIS A 140 -15.24 -14.88 3.65
N LEU A 141 -15.57 -15.74 4.62
CA LEU A 141 -14.69 -16.75 5.22
C LEU A 141 -15.13 -18.15 4.77
N THR A 142 -14.39 -19.21 5.08
CA THR A 142 -14.84 -20.58 4.79
C THR A 142 -15.49 -21.22 6.01
N HIS A 143 -16.32 -22.25 5.82
CA HIS A 143 -16.97 -23.00 6.92
C HIS A 143 -15.98 -23.44 8.00
N ALA A 144 -14.83 -23.94 7.55
CA ALA A 144 -13.75 -24.43 8.40
C ALA A 144 -13.04 -23.33 9.21
N MET A 145 -13.00 -22.09 8.72
CA MET A 145 -12.36 -20.96 9.42
C MET A 145 -13.17 -20.45 10.62
N HIS A 146 -14.48 -20.73 10.65
CA HIS A 146 -15.33 -20.37 11.77
C HIS A 146 -15.13 -21.31 12.96
N ASN A 147 -15.09 -20.74 14.17
CA ASN A 147 -15.08 -21.53 15.40
C ASN A 147 -16.44 -22.26 15.59
N PRO A 148 -16.52 -23.31 16.43
CA PRO A 148 -17.72 -24.14 16.54
C PRO A 148 -19.00 -23.37 16.92
N HIS A 149 -18.89 -22.29 17.71
CA HIS A 149 -20.04 -21.48 18.10
C HIS A 149 -20.62 -20.73 16.88
N ILE A 150 -19.78 -19.99 16.15
CA ILE A 150 -20.20 -19.25 14.96
C ILE A 150 -20.74 -20.19 13.89
N ARG A 151 -20.06 -21.32 13.68
CA ARG A 151 -20.46 -22.36 12.73
C ARG A 151 -21.86 -22.90 13.06
N THR A 152 -22.11 -23.26 14.31
CA THR A 152 -23.43 -23.76 14.75
C THR A 152 -24.55 -22.75 14.53
N HIS A 153 -24.33 -21.47 14.87
CA HIS A 153 -25.33 -20.42 14.63
C HIS A 153 -25.57 -20.18 13.13
N GLN A 154 -24.51 -20.19 12.32
CA GLN A 154 -24.60 -19.99 10.87
C GLN A 154 -25.29 -21.15 10.17
N ASP A 155 -24.93 -22.39 10.50
CA ASP A 155 -25.52 -23.61 9.95
C ASP A 155 -27.02 -23.70 10.30
N ALA A 156 -27.41 -23.20 11.48
CA ALA A 156 -28.82 -23.04 11.85
C ALA A 156 -29.50 -21.93 11.02
N ALA A 157 -28.89 -20.74 10.91
CA ALA A 157 -29.43 -19.62 10.16
C ALA A 157 -29.63 -19.94 8.66
N ILE A 158 -28.68 -20.66 8.04
CA ILE A 158 -28.72 -21.01 6.61
C ILE A 158 -30.05 -21.67 6.24
N ARG A 159 -30.56 -22.61 7.05
CA ARG A 159 -31.82 -23.35 6.83
C ARG A 159 -33.09 -22.48 6.72
N HIS A 160 -33.00 -21.19 7.07
CA HIS A 160 -34.11 -20.24 7.01
C HIS A 160 -33.91 -19.15 5.93
N LEU A 161 -32.86 -19.26 5.11
CA LEU A 161 -32.60 -18.40 3.98
C LEU A 161 -33.12 -19.02 2.68
N ASP A 162 -33.42 -18.17 1.70
CA ASP A 162 -33.83 -18.63 0.36
C ASP A 162 -32.60 -19.06 -0.47
N ALA A 163 -31.45 -18.40 -0.25
CA ALA A 163 -30.14 -18.83 -0.76
C ALA A 163 -28.99 -18.47 0.19
N PHE A 164 -27.88 -19.20 0.05
CA PHE A 164 -26.63 -18.92 0.73
C PHE A 164 -25.45 -18.94 -0.26
N VAL A 165 -24.72 -17.83 -0.33
CA VAL A 165 -23.69 -17.55 -1.33
C VAL A 165 -22.32 -17.51 -0.68
N THR A 166 -21.47 -18.45 -1.08
CA THR A 166 -20.05 -18.48 -0.75
C THR A 166 -19.22 -17.82 -1.85
N VAL A 167 -17.97 -17.50 -1.56
CA VAL A 167 -17.04 -16.85 -2.50
C VAL A 167 -16.05 -17.81 -3.19
N SER A 168 -16.15 -19.12 -2.94
CA SER A 168 -15.39 -20.17 -3.62
C SER A 168 -16.24 -21.44 -3.82
N TYR A 169 -16.03 -22.14 -4.93
CA TYR A 169 -16.82 -23.33 -5.31
C TYR A 169 -16.60 -24.50 -4.35
N ALA A 170 -15.39 -24.66 -3.81
CA ALA A 170 -15.05 -25.67 -2.81
C ALA A 170 -15.79 -25.42 -1.48
N ASP A 171 -15.93 -24.17 -1.05
CA ASP A 171 -16.69 -23.83 0.17
C ASP A 171 -18.20 -24.05 -0.04
N ALA A 172 -18.76 -23.73 -1.22
CA ALA A 172 -20.13 -24.11 -1.59
C ALA A 172 -20.36 -25.64 -1.59
N ALA A 173 -19.34 -26.44 -1.90
CA ALA A 173 -19.41 -27.89 -1.81
C ALA A 173 -19.37 -28.38 -0.35
N ASP A 174 -18.51 -27.80 0.48
CA ASP A 174 -18.41 -28.13 1.90
C ASP A 174 -19.69 -27.79 2.67
N TYR A 175 -20.28 -26.61 2.44
CA TYR A 175 -21.56 -26.23 3.05
C TYR A 175 -22.70 -27.18 2.64
N ARG A 176 -22.74 -27.66 1.38
CA ARG A 176 -23.73 -28.66 0.94
C ARG A 176 -23.49 -30.04 1.57
N ALA A 177 -22.22 -30.43 1.75
CA ALA A 177 -21.87 -31.69 2.43
C ALA A 177 -22.17 -31.64 3.93
N ALA A 178 -22.02 -30.48 4.58
CA ALA A 178 -22.35 -30.26 5.98
C ALA A 178 -23.87 -30.11 6.24
N LEU A 179 -24.64 -29.70 5.23
CA LEU A 179 -26.08 -29.42 5.34
C LEU A 179 -26.89 -30.15 4.25
N PRO A 180 -26.83 -31.50 4.17
CA PRO A 180 -27.44 -32.25 3.07
C PRO A 180 -28.97 -32.12 3.01
N ASP A 181 -29.63 -31.94 4.15
CA ASP A 181 -31.10 -31.86 4.27
C ASP A 181 -31.65 -30.43 4.11
N THR A 182 -30.81 -29.45 3.74
CA THR A 182 -31.28 -28.07 3.60
C THR A 182 -32.00 -27.82 2.28
N THR A 183 -33.13 -27.11 2.33
CA THR A 183 -33.85 -26.64 1.13
C THR A 183 -33.29 -25.33 0.57
N THR A 184 -32.41 -24.67 1.32
CA THR A 184 -31.74 -23.42 0.93
C THR A 184 -30.81 -23.63 -0.26
N HIS A 185 -30.90 -22.77 -1.27
CA HIS A 185 -30.01 -22.84 -2.42
C HIS A 185 -28.58 -22.39 -2.05
N ILE A 186 -27.69 -23.34 -1.79
CA ILE A 186 -26.26 -23.08 -1.53
C ILE A 186 -25.49 -23.05 -2.85
N THR A 187 -24.84 -21.93 -3.14
CA THR A 187 -24.05 -21.72 -4.37
C THR A 187 -22.79 -20.89 -4.12
N CYS A 188 -21.97 -20.74 -5.16
CA CYS A 188 -20.83 -19.82 -5.17
C CYS A 188 -21.10 -18.68 -6.16
N VAL A 189 -20.87 -17.44 -5.72
CA VAL A 189 -20.68 -16.29 -6.60
C VAL A 189 -19.37 -15.59 -6.19
N PRO A 190 -18.34 -15.55 -7.05
CA PRO A 190 -17.05 -14.93 -6.74
C PRO A 190 -17.14 -13.46 -6.30
N ASN A 191 -16.10 -12.95 -5.64
CA ASN A 191 -16.06 -11.51 -5.33
C ASN A 191 -15.82 -10.69 -6.61
N ALA A 192 -16.58 -9.61 -6.77
CA ALA A 192 -16.36 -8.62 -7.81
C ALA A 192 -15.05 -7.86 -7.59
N VAL A 193 -14.16 -7.87 -8.58
CA VAL A 193 -12.90 -7.10 -8.60
C VAL A 193 -12.92 -6.20 -9.83
N PRO A 194 -12.91 -4.86 -9.67
CA PRO A 194 -12.93 -3.94 -10.80
C PRO A 194 -11.67 -4.03 -11.67
N GLN A 195 -11.87 -3.89 -12.98
CA GLN A 195 -10.82 -3.50 -13.91
C GLN A 195 -10.14 -2.20 -13.44
N THR A 196 -8.84 -2.10 -13.70
CA THR A 196 -8.01 -0.98 -13.32
C THR A 196 -7.75 -0.05 -14.52
N PRO A 197 -7.65 1.28 -14.32
CA PRO A 197 -7.26 2.23 -15.37
C PRO A 197 -5.73 2.41 -15.50
N VAL A 198 -4.92 1.59 -14.83
CA VAL A 198 -3.45 1.58 -15.04
C VAL A 198 -3.11 0.80 -16.30
N GLU A 199 -2.01 1.16 -16.95
CA GLU A 199 -1.46 0.36 -18.04
C GLU A 199 -1.01 -1.01 -17.51
N PRO A 200 -1.24 -2.12 -18.24
CA PRO A 200 -0.70 -3.42 -17.86
C PRO A 200 0.83 -3.42 -17.72
N SER A 201 1.32 -4.26 -16.81
CA SER A 201 2.75 -4.52 -16.64
C SER A 201 3.35 -5.03 -17.94
N ASP A 202 4.55 -4.55 -18.27
CA ASP A 202 5.34 -5.09 -19.37
C ASP A 202 6.15 -6.33 -18.97
N GLY A 203 6.11 -6.73 -17.70
CA GLY A 203 6.85 -7.88 -17.16
C GLY A 203 8.37 -7.74 -17.17
N ARG A 204 8.92 -6.54 -17.45
CA ARG A 204 10.38 -6.31 -17.56
C ARG A 204 11.04 -5.85 -16.26
N ALA A 205 10.27 -5.31 -15.31
CA ALA A 205 10.80 -4.86 -14.02
C ALA A 205 11.31 -6.05 -13.19
N ARG A 206 12.49 -5.91 -12.55
CA ARG A 206 13.09 -6.92 -11.67
C ARG A 206 12.46 -6.88 -10.26
N LEU A 207 11.14 -7.02 -10.21
CA LEU A 207 10.33 -6.76 -9.03
C LEU A 207 9.23 -7.83 -8.84
N VAL A 208 9.27 -8.50 -7.68
CA VAL A 208 8.16 -9.26 -7.11
C VAL A 208 7.34 -8.33 -6.21
N VAL A 209 6.02 -8.36 -6.35
CA VAL A 209 5.09 -7.58 -5.51
C VAL A 209 4.20 -8.53 -4.71
N ALA A 210 3.93 -8.19 -3.46
CA ALA A 210 2.94 -8.88 -2.63
C ALA A 210 2.18 -7.87 -1.77
N ALA A 211 0.87 -8.08 -1.57
CA ALA A 211 0.04 -7.15 -0.83
C ALA A 211 -1.02 -7.82 0.05
N GLY A 212 -1.29 -7.23 1.21
CA GLY A 212 -2.32 -7.70 2.14
C GLY A 212 -2.05 -7.35 3.60
N ARG A 213 -2.90 -7.86 4.52
CA ARG A 213 -2.72 -7.67 5.96
C ARG A 213 -1.47 -8.42 6.45
N LEU A 214 -0.61 -7.77 7.24
CA LEU A 214 0.59 -8.40 7.82
C LEU A 214 0.20 -9.22 9.07
N ILE A 215 -0.42 -10.39 8.84
CA ILE A 215 -0.92 -11.34 9.84
C ILE A 215 -0.42 -12.75 9.52
N LYS A 216 -0.34 -13.62 10.54
CA LYS A 216 0.29 -14.96 10.44
C LYS A 216 -0.20 -15.77 9.23
N VAL A 217 -1.51 -15.86 9.00
CA VAL A 217 -2.11 -16.67 7.90
C VAL A 217 -1.65 -16.27 6.48
N LYS A 218 -1.12 -15.06 6.27
CA LYS A 218 -0.56 -14.64 4.97
C LYS A 218 0.87 -15.14 4.72
N ARG A 219 1.56 -15.66 5.75
CA ARG A 219 2.90 -16.27 5.72
C ARG A 219 3.94 -15.53 4.88
N TYR A 220 4.02 -14.21 5.03
CA TYR A 220 5.11 -13.44 4.42
C TYR A 220 6.50 -13.86 4.93
N ASP A 221 6.58 -14.60 6.03
CA ASP A 221 7.81 -15.24 6.49
C ASP A 221 8.23 -16.42 5.58
N ARG A 222 7.29 -17.17 5.01
CA ARG A 222 7.55 -18.16 3.94
C ARG A 222 8.06 -17.46 2.68
N LEU A 223 7.36 -16.40 2.25
CA LEU A 223 7.74 -15.61 1.07
C LEU A 223 9.14 -15.01 1.21
N LEU A 224 9.49 -14.47 2.38
CA LEU A 224 10.83 -13.92 2.64
C LEU A 224 11.92 -15.00 2.57
N ARG A 225 11.69 -16.19 3.11
CA ARG A 225 12.67 -17.30 3.03
C ARG A 225 12.80 -17.86 1.61
N ALA A 226 11.70 -17.98 0.87
CA ALA A 226 11.73 -18.34 -0.55
C ALA A 226 12.47 -17.27 -1.37
N PHE A 227 12.19 -15.99 -1.12
CA PHE A 227 12.86 -14.88 -1.81
C PHE A 227 14.34 -14.75 -1.42
N ALA A 228 14.79 -15.25 -0.27
CA ALA A 228 16.21 -15.33 0.07
C ALA A 228 16.98 -16.32 -0.82
N LEU A 229 16.33 -17.40 -1.27
CA LEU A 229 16.90 -18.32 -2.27
C LEU A 229 16.97 -17.62 -3.64
N VAL A 230 15.87 -17.00 -4.06
CA VAL A 230 15.80 -16.21 -5.31
C VAL A 230 16.89 -15.13 -5.35
N ALA A 231 17.03 -14.31 -4.31
CA ALA A 231 17.97 -13.18 -4.27
C ALA A 231 19.45 -13.61 -4.19
N ARG A 232 19.74 -14.88 -3.89
CA ARG A 232 21.09 -15.45 -3.97
C ARG A 232 21.52 -15.72 -5.42
N GLU A 233 20.58 -16.13 -6.26
CA GLU A 233 20.83 -16.52 -7.65
C GLU A 233 20.56 -15.35 -8.62
N HIS A 234 19.55 -14.53 -8.33
CA HIS A 234 19.15 -13.35 -9.09
C HIS A 234 19.20 -12.10 -8.19
N PRO A 235 20.41 -11.65 -7.77
CA PRO A 235 20.59 -10.60 -6.78
C PRO A 235 20.07 -9.23 -7.24
N GLU A 236 19.79 -9.03 -8.52
CA GLU A 236 19.21 -7.81 -9.05
C GLU A 236 17.71 -7.65 -8.74
N TRP A 237 17.01 -8.73 -8.38
CA TRP A 237 15.58 -8.69 -8.08
C TRP A 237 15.29 -8.10 -6.71
N SER A 238 14.10 -7.50 -6.59
CA SER A 238 13.58 -6.97 -5.33
C SER A 238 12.18 -7.51 -5.03
N LEU A 239 11.81 -7.52 -3.76
CA LEU A 239 10.49 -7.84 -3.25
C LEU A 239 9.90 -6.60 -2.57
N ARG A 240 8.67 -6.21 -2.92
CA ARG A 240 7.92 -5.15 -2.23
C ARG A 240 6.65 -5.70 -1.59
N LEU A 241 6.54 -5.49 -0.27
CA LEU A 241 5.46 -5.96 0.59
C LEU A 241 4.58 -4.80 1.02
N TYR A 242 3.36 -4.71 0.45
CA TYR A 242 2.39 -3.66 0.72
C TYR A 242 1.36 -4.12 1.77
N GLY A 243 1.36 -3.49 2.94
CA GLY A 243 0.47 -3.90 4.02
C GLY A 243 0.68 -3.18 5.36
N ARG A 244 -0.23 -3.45 6.29
CA ARG A 244 -0.09 -3.15 7.72
C ARG A 244 -0.60 -4.33 8.53
N GLY A 245 -0.08 -4.50 9.75
CA GLY A 245 -0.50 -5.55 10.68
C GLY A 245 0.58 -5.87 11.72
N PRO A 246 0.24 -6.67 12.73
CA PRO A 246 1.11 -6.96 13.88
C PRO A 246 2.43 -7.66 13.50
N GLN A 247 2.50 -8.34 12.35
CA GLN A 247 3.74 -9.00 11.90
C GLN A 247 4.83 -8.04 11.41
N HIS A 248 4.56 -6.74 11.26
CA HIS A 248 5.53 -5.79 10.68
C HIS A 248 6.93 -5.83 11.34
N ALA A 249 7.00 -5.85 12.68
CA ALA A 249 8.27 -5.90 13.40
C ALA A 249 9.02 -7.23 13.18
N ALA A 250 8.30 -8.36 13.27
CA ALA A 250 8.87 -9.69 13.04
C ALA A 250 9.37 -9.87 11.59
N LEU A 251 8.61 -9.39 10.60
CA LEU A 251 9.02 -9.42 9.20
C LEU A 251 10.25 -8.53 8.95
N ARG A 252 10.35 -7.37 9.61
CA ARG A 252 11.56 -6.51 9.51
C ARG A 252 12.78 -7.17 10.15
N ALA A 253 12.61 -7.89 11.26
CA ALA A 253 13.70 -8.67 11.86
C ALA A 253 14.17 -9.80 10.92
N LEU A 254 13.22 -10.57 10.35
CA LEU A 254 13.52 -11.65 9.40
C LEU A 254 14.19 -11.14 8.11
N ILE A 255 13.79 -9.97 7.60
CA ILE A 255 14.47 -9.30 6.47
C ILE A 255 15.94 -9.03 6.79
N ASN A 256 16.27 -8.62 8.02
CA ASN A 256 17.65 -8.37 8.43
C ASN A 256 18.42 -9.68 8.63
N GLU A 257 17.81 -10.68 9.27
CA GLU A 257 18.36 -12.03 9.49
C GLU A 257 18.74 -12.73 8.17
N LEU A 258 17.89 -12.63 7.15
CA LEU A 258 18.10 -13.19 5.82
C LEU A 258 19.02 -12.33 4.92
N GLY A 259 19.58 -11.22 5.41
CA GLY A 259 20.41 -10.32 4.62
C GLY A 259 19.67 -9.52 3.52
N LEU A 260 18.34 -9.51 3.54
CA LEU A 260 17.48 -8.95 2.49
C LEU A 260 17.18 -7.45 2.63
N TYR A 261 17.84 -6.72 3.52
CA TYR A 261 17.51 -5.32 3.86
C TYR A 261 17.59 -4.32 2.69
N ASP A 262 18.37 -4.61 1.65
CA ASP A 262 18.47 -3.81 0.41
C ASP A 262 17.71 -4.42 -0.78
N ARG A 263 16.90 -5.48 -0.54
CA ARG A 263 16.17 -6.24 -1.58
C ARG A 263 14.70 -6.47 -1.25
N ALA A 264 14.32 -6.63 0.02
CA ALA A 264 12.95 -6.85 0.49
C ALA A 264 12.45 -5.67 1.32
N PHE A 265 11.41 -5.00 0.83
CA PHE A 265 10.94 -3.71 1.35
C PHE A 265 9.51 -3.79 1.89
N LEU A 266 9.32 -3.43 3.17
CA LEU A 266 8.00 -3.21 3.78
C LEU A 266 7.51 -1.80 3.40
N MET A 267 6.62 -1.72 2.41
CA MET A 267 6.16 -0.46 1.80
C MET A 267 5.04 0.23 2.59
N GLY A 268 4.43 -0.46 3.55
CA GLY A 268 3.22 -0.01 4.23
C GLY A 268 1.96 -0.21 3.39
N ALA A 269 0.80 0.23 3.88
CA ALA A 269 -0.45 0.19 3.13
C ALA A 269 -0.51 1.32 2.09
N HIS A 270 -0.92 0.99 0.87
CA HIS A 270 -1.04 1.89 -0.28
C HIS A 270 -2.42 1.75 -0.94
N SER A 271 -2.89 2.79 -1.63
CA SER A 271 -4.19 2.84 -2.31
C SER A 271 -4.22 4.00 -3.31
N PRO A 272 -4.61 3.81 -4.58
CA PRO A 272 -4.93 2.54 -5.25
C PRO A 272 -3.72 1.58 -5.30
N ILE A 273 -3.92 0.30 -4.98
CA ILE A 273 -2.85 -0.73 -4.95
C ILE A 273 -2.43 -1.17 -6.36
N GLU A 274 -3.34 -1.00 -7.32
CA GLU A 274 -3.21 -1.35 -8.72
C GLU A 274 -2.03 -0.60 -9.38
N THR A 275 -1.72 0.61 -8.92
CA THR A 275 -0.51 1.37 -9.33
C THR A 275 0.80 0.72 -8.91
N GLU A 276 0.78 -0.18 -7.93
CA GLU A 276 1.94 -0.91 -7.43
C GLU A 276 1.98 -2.34 -7.98
N TRP A 277 0.82 -2.95 -8.24
CA TRP A 277 0.75 -4.20 -8.98
C TRP A 277 1.34 -4.05 -10.38
N ALA A 278 0.98 -3.01 -11.15
CA ALA A 278 1.53 -2.74 -12.48
C ALA A 278 3.07 -2.58 -12.54
N LYS A 279 3.72 -2.36 -11.40
CA LYS A 279 5.19 -2.29 -11.26
C LYS A 279 5.85 -3.68 -11.20
N GLY A 280 5.11 -4.70 -10.78
CA GLY A 280 5.60 -6.06 -10.62
C GLY A 280 5.71 -6.78 -11.95
N ALA A 281 6.72 -7.63 -12.08
CA ALA A 281 6.75 -8.67 -13.10
C ALA A 281 6.18 -10.01 -12.60
N VAL A 282 6.13 -10.20 -11.27
CA VAL A 282 5.50 -11.35 -10.60
C VAL A 282 4.74 -10.85 -9.37
N ALA A 283 3.53 -11.37 -9.16
CA ALA A 283 2.78 -11.19 -7.93
C ALA A 283 2.89 -12.43 -7.04
N ALA A 284 3.03 -12.26 -5.72
CA ALA A 284 3.20 -13.36 -4.77
C ALA A 284 2.12 -13.37 -3.67
N VAL A 285 1.49 -14.54 -3.47
CA VAL A 285 0.51 -14.81 -2.41
C VAL A 285 0.88 -16.09 -1.65
N SER A 286 1.48 -15.94 -0.46
CA SER A 286 2.11 -17.04 0.29
C SER A 286 1.23 -17.73 1.33
N SER A 287 -0.07 -17.43 1.37
CA SER A 287 -0.99 -17.74 2.49
C SER A 287 -1.11 -19.23 2.84
N ASP A 288 -1.37 -19.54 4.11
CA ASP A 288 -1.81 -20.89 4.52
C ASP A 288 -3.30 -21.13 4.20
N ALA A 289 -4.10 -20.07 4.21
CA ALA A 289 -5.51 -20.11 3.84
C ALA A 289 -5.97 -18.80 3.21
N GLU A 290 -6.82 -18.93 2.20
CA GLU A 290 -7.65 -17.87 1.63
C GLU A 290 -9.12 -18.32 1.67
N SER A 291 -10.02 -17.40 1.36
CA SER A 291 -11.43 -17.70 1.06
C SER A 291 -11.80 -17.35 -0.38
N PHE A 292 -10.98 -16.52 -1.04
CA PHE A 292 -11.08 -16.17 -2.45
C PHE A 292 -9.75 -15.57 -2.93
N GLY A 293 -9.28 -14.50 -2.27
CA GLY A 293 -8.02 -13.84 -2.60
C GLY A 293 -8.15 -12.79 -3.73
N MET A 294 -8.90 -11.71 -3.46
CA MET A 294 -9.06 -10.59 -4.40
C MET A 294 -7.72 -10.01 -4.89
N THR A 295 -6.66 -10.08 -4.08
CA THR A 295 -5.32 -9.59 -4.43
C THR A 295 -4.68 -10.35 -5.59
N LEU A 296 -5.07 -11.61 -5.84
CA LEU A 296 -4.67 -12.34 -7.05
C LEU A 296 -5.27 -11.64 -8.27
N VAL A 297 -6.60 -11.48 -8.27
CA VAL A 297 -7.35 -10.88 -9.37
C VAL A 297 -6.98 -9.40 -9.60
N GLU A 298 -6.70 -8.63 -8.54
CA GLU A 298 -6.18 -7.26 -8.62
C GLU A 298 -4.83 -7.21 -9.37
N ALA A 299 -3.96 -8.20 -9.16
CA ALA A 299 -2.68 -8.32 -9.88
C ALA A 299 -2.86 -8.82 -11.33
N MET A 300 -3.76 -9.79 -11.55
CA MET A 300 -4.11 -10.31 -12.88
C MET A 300 -4.68 -9.20 -13.77
N HIS A 301 -5.58 -8.34 -13.26
CA HIS A 301 -6.06 -7.15 -13.98
C HIS A 301 -4.96 -6.12 -14.31
N CYS A 302 -3.79 -6.21 -13.68
CA CYS A 302 -2.61 -5.40 -14.02
C CYS A 302 -1.66 -6.12 -14.99
N GLY A 303 -2.03 -7.27 -15.57
CA GLY A 303 -1.20 -8.07 -16.47
C GLY A 303 -0.04 -8.80 -15.77
N VAL A 304 -0.12 -9.00 -14.46
CA VAL A 304 0.95 -9.62 -13.67
C VAL A 304 0.60 -11.08 -13.37
N PRO A 305 1.45 -12.05 -13.78
CA PRO A 305 1.25 -13.45 -13.41
C PRO A 305 1.47 -13.64 -11.91
N VAL A 306 0.67 -14.54 -11.32
CA VAL A 306 0.66 -14.79 -9.88
C VAL A 306 1.34 -16.12 -9.56
N VAL A 307 2.30 -16.10 -8.62
CA VAL A 307 2.69 -17.28 -7.85
C VAL A 307 1.90 -17.26 -6.55
N SER A 308 1.11 -18.31 -6.31
CA SER A 308 0.35 -18.49 -5.08
C SER A 308 0.65 -19.84 -4.43
N THR A 309 0.44 -19.95 -3.13
CA THR A 309 0.20 -21.25 -2.51
C THR A 309 -1.08 -21.89 -3.04
N ASP A 310 -1.09 -23.21 -3.15
CA ASP A 310 -2.22 -24.02 -3.58
C ASP A 310 -3.28 -24.17 -2.47
N CYS A 311 -3.93 -23.05 -2.14
CA CYS A 311 -5.07 -23.05 -1.25
C CYS A 311 -6.33 -23.53 -2.02
N ARG A 312 -6.96 -24.60 -1.51
CA ARG A 312 -8.22 -25.19 -2.02
C ARG A 312 -9.33 -24.17 -2.29
N TYR A 313 -9.44 -23.11 -1.48
CA TYR A 313 -10.45 -22.06 -1.62
C TYR A 313 -9.83 -20.79 -2.17
N GLY A 314 -10.23 -20.36 -3.38
CA GLY A 314 -9.69 -19.15 -4.00
C GLY A 314 -8.54 -19.45 -4.97
N PRO A 315 -7.26 -19.42 -4.56
CA PRO A 315 -6.12 -19.61 -5.47
C PRO A 315 -6.23 -20.81 -6.43
N GLY A 316 -6.55 -22.01 -5.94
CA GLY A 316 -6.73 -23.20 -6.78
C GLY A 316 -7.93 -23.15 -7.74
N GLU A 317 -8.87 -22.21 -7.55
CA GLU A 317 -10.01 -21.98 -8.44
C GLU A 317 -9.79 -20.79 -9.40
N ILE A 318 -8.91 -19.86 -9.03
CA ILE A 318 -8.59 -18.63 -9.78
C ILE A 318 -7.42 -18.87 -10.74
N ILE A 319 -6.39 -19.62 -10.33
CA ILE A 319 -5.20 -19.90 -11.14
C ILE A 319 -5.36 -21.24 -11.85
N ALA A 320 -5.22 -21.26 -13.18
CA ALA A 320 -4.96 -22.48 -13.93
C ALA A 320 -3.45 -22.68 -13.96
N ASN A 321 -2.96 -23.56 -13.07
CA ASN A 321 -1.53 -23.78 -12.86
C ASN A 321 -0.79 -24.07 -14.19
N GLY A 322 0.29 -23.34 -14.45
CA GLY A 322 1.07 -23.46 -15.68
C GLY A 322 0.52 -22.68 -16.88
N GLN A 323 -0.61 -21.98 -16.76
CA GLN A 323 -1.26 -21.25 -17.87
C GLN A 323 -1.38 -19.75 -17.62
N ASP A 324 -1.93 -19.35 -16.48
CA ASP A 324 -2.18 -17.94 -16.08
C ASP A 324 -1.48 -17.56 -14.76
N GLY A 325 -0.75 -18.50 -14.17
CA GLY A 325 -0.01 -18.37 -12.92
C GLY A 325 0.57 -19.71 -12.50
N LEU A 326 1.18 -19.74 -11.32
CA LEU A 326 1.77 -20.93 -10.72
C LEU A 326 1.24 -21.17 -9.31
N LEU A 327 0.94 -22.44 -9.02
CA LEU A 327 0.54 -22.92 -7.69
C LEU A 327 1.69 -23.72 -7.06
N SER A 328 2.18 -23.23 -5.93
CA SER A 328 3.12 -23.93 -5.06
C SER A 328 2.36 -24.81 -4.06
N PRO A 329 2.70 -26.10 -3.91
CA PRO A 329 2.01 -27.00 -2.99
C PRO A 329 2.12 -26.54 -1.53
N LEU A 330 1.15 -26.98 -0.72
CA LEU A 330 1.12 -26.86 0.74
C LEU A 330 1.17 -28.26 1.36
N GLY A 331 2.37 -28.75 1.68
CA GLY A 331 2.59 -29.97 2.45
C GLY A 331 2.90 -29.71 3.92
N ASP A 332 3.10 -30.77 4.70
CA ASP A 332 3.39 -30.67 6.14
C ASP A 332 4.80 -30.14 6.44
N ASP A 333 5.76 -30.32 5.54
CA ASP A 333 7.13 -29.78 5.68
C ASP A 333 7.26 -28.37 5.12
N GLU A 334 7.39 -27.40 6.01
CA GLU A 334 7.61 -25.99 5.66
C GLU A 334 8.89 -25.78 4.84
N GLN A 335 9.94 -26.58 5.02
CA GLN A 335 11.19 -26.39 4.27
C GLN A 335 11.03 -26.79 2.80
N THR A 336 10.25 -27.84 2.51
CA THR A 336 9.83 -28.22 1.16
C THR A 336 8.89 -27.17 0.56
N ASN A 337 7.92 -26.66 1.33
CA ASN A 337 7.03 -25.58 0.88
C ASN A 337 7.80 -24.31 0.49
N ILE A 338 8.81 -23.91 1.28
CA ILE A 338 9.68 -22.76 0.99
C ILE A 338 10.45 -22.95 -0.32
N ARG A 339 10.96 -24.16 -0.58
CA ARG A 339 11.72 -24.48 -1.81
C ARG A 339 10.80 -24.46 -3.03
N ALA A 340 9.69 -25.20 -3.00
CA ALA A 340 8.73 -25.23 -4.10
C ALA A 340 8.18 -23.83 -4.46
N TYR A 341 7.99 -22.96 -3.45
CA TYR A 341 7.60 -21.57 -3.67
C TYR A 341 8.72 -20.74 -4.31
N ALA A 342 9.99 -20.97 -3.93
CA ALA A 342 11.13 -20.34 -4.57
C ALA A 342 11.30 -20.82 -6.02
N ASP A 343 11.16 -22.11 -6.29
CA ASP A 343 11.25 -22.70 -7.63
C ASP A 343 10.18 -22.12 -8.58
N ALA A 344 8.96 -21.91 -8.08
CA ALA A 344 7.89 -21.24 -8.84
C ALA A 344 8.19 -19.75 -9.11
N LEU A 345 8.83 -19.03 -8.18
CA LEU A 345 9.30 -17.68 -8.43
C LEU A 345 10.44 -17.65 -9.47
N LEU A 346 11.42 -18.56 -9.35
CA LEU A 346 12.55 -18.71 -10.27
C LEU A 346 12.07 -19.01 -11.69
N GLN A 347 11.13 -19.94 -11.87
CA GLN A 347 10.57 -20.27 -13.18
C GLN A 347 10.00 -19.04 -13.92
N LEU A 348 9.31 -18.14 -13.22
CA LEU A 348 8.85 -16.88 -13.83
C LEU A 348 9.97 -15.86 -14.01
N ILE A 349 10.96 -15.80 -13.12
CA ILE A 349 12.08 -14.87 -13.20
C ILE A 349 12.96 -15.18 -14.41
N GLU A 350 13.28 -16.47 -14.61
CA GLU A 350 14.23 -17.00 -15.59
C GLU A 350 13.67 -17.14 -17.00
N ASP A 351 12.35 -17.34 -17.17
CA ASP A 351 11.68 -17.32 -18.48
C ASP A 351 10.77 -16.08 -18.65
N PRO A 352 11.30 -14.95 -19.17
CA PRO A 352 10.52 -13.78 -19.56
C PRO A 352 9.40 -14.06 -20.58
N ARG A 353 9.52 -15.09 -21.44
CA ARG A 353 8.48 -15.43 -22.42
C ARG A 353 7.31 -16.13 -21.74
N LEU A 354 7.58 -17.07 -20.84
CA LEU A 354 6.56 -17.69 -19.98
C LEU A 354 5.86 -16.64 -19.12
N ARG A 355 6.63 -15.79 -18.42
CA ARG A 355 6.12 -14.69 -17.59
C ARG A 355 5.21 -13.75 -18.38
N HIS A 356 5.60 -13.35 -19.59
CA HIS A 356 4.77 -12.51 -20.44
C HIS A 356 3.48 -13.21 -20.89
N ARG A 357 3.56 -14.47 -21.38
CA ARG A 357 2.37 -15.25 -21.78
C ARG A 357 1.38 -15.43 -20.62
N MET A 358 1.86 -15.83 -19.45
CA MET A 358 1.03 -15.99 -18.25
C MET A 358 0.42 -14.65 -17.80
N GLY A 359 1.16 -13.54 -17.90
CA GLY A 359 0.62 -12.21 -17.61
C GLY A 359 -0.53 -11.78 -18.53
N GLN A 360 -0.47 -12.15 -19.82
CA GLN A 360 -1.59 -11.91 -20.76
C GLN A 360 -2.78 -12.84 -20.47
N ALA A 361 -2.54 -14.14 -20.27
CA ALA A 361 -3.60 -15.09 -19.92
C ALA A 361 -4.29 -14.74 -18.59
N ALA A 362 -3.53 -14.25 -17.61
CA ALA A 362 -4.03 -13.69 -16.36
C ALA A 362 -4.96 -12.47 -16.60
N LEU A 363 -4.52 -11.52 -17.44
CA LEU A 363 -5.30 -10.33 -17.78
C LEU A 363 -6.64 -10.68 -18.44
N GLU A 364 -6.62 -11.59 -19.42
CA GLU A 364 -7.82 -12.07 -20.09
C GLU A 364 -8.78 -12.80 -19.12
N LYS A 365 -8.24 -13.67 -18.25
CA LYS A 365 -9.05 -14.42 -17.28
C LYS A 365 -9.63 -13.54 -16.17
N ALA A 366 -8.97 -12.44 -15.82
CA ALA A 366 -9.43 -11.52 -14.78
C ALA A 366 -10.84 -10.94 -15.10
N GLU A 367 -11.20 -10.81 -16.38
CA GLU A 367 -12.54 -10.39 -16.82
C GLU A 367 -13.68 -11.30 -16.31
N ARG A 368 -13.41 -12.55 -15.93
CA ARG A 368 -14.38 -13.41 -15.25
C ARG A 368 -14.90 -12.79 -13.94
N TYR A 369 -14.09 -11.98 -13.27
CA TYR A 369 -14.38 -11.39 -11.96
C TYR A 369 -14.82 -9.92 -12.06
N ALA A 370 -14.96 -9.39 -13.28
CA ALA A 370 -15.39 -8.03 -13.52
C ALA A 370 -16.77 -7.75 -12.89
N PRO A 371 -17.00 -6.59 -12.25
CA PRO A 371 -18.19 -6.38 -11.41
C PRO A 371 -19.52 -6.52 -12.16
N ARG A 372 -19.55 -6.21 -13.46
CA ARG A 372 -20.75 -6.38 -14.30
C ARG A 372 -21.14 -7.85 -14.51
N ARG A 373 -20.15 -8.75 -14.58
CA ARG A 373 -20.38 -10.19 -14.73
C ARG A 373 -20.88 -10.80 -13.44
N ILE A 374 -20.20 -10.50 -12.34
CA ILE A 374 -20.60 -10.93 -10.99
C ILE A 374 -21.99 -10.40 -10.60
N ALA A 375 -22.34 -9.16 -10.98
CA ALA A 375 -23.71 -8.65 -10.83
C ALA A 375 -24.74 -9.45 -11.64
N GLY A 376 -24.39 -9.92 -12.84
CA GLY A 376 -25.23 -10.82 -13.64
C GLY A 376 -25.46 -12.18 -12.97
N GLU A 377 -24.41 -12.80 -12.40
CA GLU A 377 -24.54 -14.06 -11.65
C GLU A 377 -25.48 -13.92 -10.43
N TYR A 378 -25.46 -12.77 -9.75
CA TYR A 378 -26.44 -12.44 -8.71
C TYR A 378 -27.86 -12.23 -9.25
N GLU A 379 -28.03 -11.56 -10.39
CA GLU A 379 -29.33 -11.36 -11.03
C GLU A 379 -29.94 -12.69 -11.48
N GLU A 380 -29.16 -13.58 -12.10
CA GLU A 380 -29.58 -14.93 -12.51
C GLU A 380 -30.05 -15.76 -11.31
N LEU A 381 -29.31 -15.74 -10.19
CA LEU A 381 -29.70 -16.39 -8.93
C LEU A 381 -31.03 -15.81 -8.40
N ILE A 382 -31.15 -14.49 -8.33
CA ILE A 382 -32.37 -13.81 -7.85
C ILE A 382 -33.58 -14.21 -8.71
N GLU A 383 -33.44 -14.20 -10.04
CA GLU A 383 -34.52 -14.59 -10.94
C GLU A 383 -34.91 -16.07 -10.80
N GLN A 384 -33.94 -16.98 -10.62
CA GLN A 384 -34.21 -18.40 -10.38
C GLN A 384 -35.04 -18.59 -9.10
N LEU A 385 -34.67 -17.91 -8.01
CA LEU A 385 -35.39 -17.96 -6.73
C LEU A 385 -36.80 -17.36 -6.85
N LEU A 386 -36.97 -16.23 -7.56
CA LEU A 386 -38.28 -15.65 -7.81
C LEU A 386 -39.18 -16.58 -8.64
N ARG A 387 -38.65 -17.25 -9.66
CA ARG A 387 -39.38 -18.26 -10.47
C ARG A 387 -39.77 -19.48 -9.64
N ALA A 388 -38.86 -20.02 -8.81
CA ALA A 388 -39.16 -21.14 -7.92
C ALA A 388 -40.28 -20.78 -6.92
N ARG A 389 -40.23 -19.58 -6.36
CA ARG A 389 -41.25 -19.05 -5.45
C ARG A 389 -42.61 -18.84 -6.13
N ALA A 390 -42.62 -18.37 -7.38
CA ALA A 390 -43.83 -18.28 -8.19
C ALA A 390 -44.48 -19.65 -8.41
N ALA A 391 -43.68 -20.64 -8.82
CA ALA A 391 -44.14 -22.02 -9.05
C ALA A 391 -44.66 -22.69 -7.76
N ALA A 392 -44.08 -22.38 -6.61
CA ALA A 392 -44.51 -22.87 -5.30
C ALA A 392 -45.80 -22.17 -4.76
N GLY A 393 -46.50 -21.37 -5.57
CA GLY A 393 -47.75 -20.70 -5.18
C GLY A 393 -47.61 -19.64 -4.08
N THR A 394 -46.38 -19.22 -3.75
CA THR A 394 -46.09 -18.27 -2.65
C THR A 394 -45.95 -16.81 -3.10
N LEU A 395 -46.44 -16.51 -4.31
CA LEU A 395 -46.75 -15.16 -4.79
C LEU A 395 -48.26 -14.90 -4.62
N GLY A 396 -48.67 -14.37 -3.45
CA GLY A 396 -50.06 -13.94 -3.25
C GLY A 396 -50.51 -13.71 -1.81
N ALA A 397 -49.86 -14.32 -0.81
CA ALA A 397 -50.27 -14.20 0.59
C ALA A 397 -49.43 -13.16 1.37
N PRO A 398 -49.95 -11.96 1.65
CA PRO A 398 -49.54 -11.25 2.86
C PRO A 398 -49.96 -12.11 4.07
N ASN A 399 -49.04 -12.38 4.98
CA ASN A 399 -49.18 -13.35 6.09
C ASN A 399 -49.19 -14.84 5.67
N ALA A 400 -48.03 -15.36 5.26
CA ALA A 400 -47.56 -16.51 6.02
C ALA A 400 -47.21 -15.98 7.44
N PRO A 401 -47.61 -16.66 8.53
CA PRO A 401 -47.22 -16.21 9.86
C PRO A 401 -45.70 -16.12 9.93
N ALA A 402 -45.18 -15.10 10.60
CA ALA A 402 -43.75 -15.06 10.91
C ALA A 402 -43.36 -16.40 11.57
N PRO A 403 -42.19 -16.98 11.24
CA PRO A 403 -41.67 -18.09 12.04
C PRO A 403 -41.72 -17.64 13.51
N THR A 404 -42.30 -18.47 14.37
CA THR A 404 -42.55 -18.06 15.75
C THR A 404 -41.25 -17.60 16.38
N ALA A 405 -41.28 -16.41 17.00
CA ALA A 405 -40.10 -15.79 17.62
C ALA A 405 -39.52 -16.63 18.79
N ASP A 406 -40.20 -17.72 19.14
CA ASP A 406 -39.95 -18.64 20.24
C ASP A 406 -39.25 -19.94 19.82
N ALA A 407 -38.78 -20.07 18.57
CA ALA A 407 -37.81 -21.13 18.23
C ALA A 407 -36.40 -20.68 18.70
N PRO A 408 -35.88 -21.18 19.84
CA PRO A 408 -34.63 -20.66 20.38
C PRO A 408 -33.48 -21.33 19.64
N LEU A 409 -32.99 -20.69 18.57
CA LEU A 409 -31.71 -21.03 17.97
C LEU A 409 -30.59 -20.63 18.95
N MET A 410 -30.36 -21.55 19.91
CA MET A 410 -29.42 -21.62 21.03
C MET A 410 -29.18 -20.34 21.85
N PRO A 411 -29.34 -20.38 23.19
CA PRO A 411 -28.93 -19.25 24.03
C PRO A 411 -27.41 -19.01 23.94
N PRO A 412 -26.93 -17.79 24.18
CA PRO A 412 -25.50 -17.49 24.17
C PRO A 412 -24.76 -18.35 25.19
N GLY A 413 -23.96 -19.29 24.70
CA GLY A 413 -23.20 -20.22 25.53
C GLY A 413 -22.27 -19.46 26.48
N ALA A 414 -22.36 -19.75 27.78
CA ALA A 414 -21.59 -19.07 28.80
C ALA A 414 -20.08 -19.25 28.55
N ALA A 415 -19.40 -18.16 28.24
CA ALA A 415 -17.95 -18.14 28.05
C ALA A 415 -17.22 -18.26 29.40
N GLY A 416 -17.04 -19.50 29.87
CA GLY A 416 -15.97 -19.89 30.77
C GLY A 416 -16.37 -20.36 32.18
N ALA A 417 -16.23 -21.66 32.44
CA ALA A 417 -15.63 -22.21 33.67
C ALA A 417 -15.30 -23.71 33.52
N SER A 418 -14.06 -24.08 33.84
CA SER A 418 -13.53 -25.39 34.28
C SER A 418 -14.46 -26.62 34.32
N GLY A 419 -14.07 -27.73 33.66
CA GLY A 419 -14.60 -29.07 33.98
C GLY A 419 -14.15 -30.21 33.06
N ALA A 420 -13.10 -30.94 33.44
CA ALA A 420 -12.71 -32.31 33.02
C ALA A 420 -13.03 -32.79 31.58
N ALA A 421 -12.00 -32.82 30.72
CA ALA A 421 -12.01 -33.66 29.52
C ALA A 421 -11.71 -35.12 29.89
N ALA A 422 -12.67 -36.03 29.63
CA ALA A 422 -12.41 -37.47 29.57
C ALA A 422 -11.96 -37.86 28.14
N PRO A 423 -11.03 -38.81 27.97
CA PRO A 423 -10.47 -39.11 26.66
C PRO A 423 -11.38 -40.05 25.85
N ALA A 424 -11.90 -39.55 24.73
CA ALA A 424 -12.16 -40.37 23.55
C ALA A 424 -11.03 -40.09 22.55
N GLY A 425 -10.26 -41.06 22.06
CA GLY A 425 -10.54 -42.49 22.00
C GLY A 425 -10.32 -42.90 20.55
N ALA A 426 -9.08 -43.23 20.20
CA ALA A 426 -8.73 -43.58 18.83
C ALA A 426 -9.43 -44.91 18.45
N ALA A 427 -10.36 -44.85 17.49
CA ALA A 427 -11.05 -46.00 16.95
C ALA A 427 -10.73 -46.14 15.46
N ASN A 428 -9.74 -46.97 15.14
CA ASN A 428 -9.48 -47.47 13.79
C ASN A 428 -10.05 -48.90 13.68
N ALA A 429 -11.05 -49.10 12.81
CA ALA A 429 -11.43 -50.38 12.20
C ALA A 429 -12.26 -50.03 10.95
N ALA A 430 -11.89 -50.27 9.68
CA ALA A 430 -11.17 -51.35 8.98
C ALA A 430 -12.08 -52.43 8.38
N GLY A 431 -11.93 -52.64 7.06
CA GLY A 431 -12.57 -53.65 6.21
C GLY A 431 -13.25 -53.03 4.98
N ALA A 432 -12.98 -53.38 3.72
CA ALA A 432 -11.97 -54.28 3.10
C ALA A 432 -11.87 -53.89 1.58
N ALA A 433 -10.96 -54.35 0.71
CA ALA A 433 -9.78 -55.23 0.75
C ALA A 433 -8.91 -54.99 -0.53
N GLY A 434 -7.76 -55.66 -0.68
CA GLY A 434 -6.98 -55.74 -1.95
C GLY A 434 -5.74 -54.82 -2.00
N ALA A 435 -4.59 -55.10 -1.38
CA ALA A 435 -3.63 -56.22 -1.55
C ALA A 435 -2.53 -55.98 -2.63
N ALA A 436 -1.28 -55.70 -2.20
CA ALA A 436 -0.03 -56.38 -2.62
C ALA A 436 1.27 -55.64 -2.15
N GLY A 437 2.30 -56.39 -1.72
CA GLY A 437 3.74 -56.00 -1.72
C GLY A 437 4.20 -54.89 -0.76
N ALA A 438 4.58 -55.10 0.51
CA ALA A 438 5.70 -55.89 1.06
C ALA A 438 7.12 -55.26 0.90
N GLY A 439 7.69 -54.76 2.02
CA GLY A 439 9.08 -54.29 2.13
C GLY A 439 9.39 -53.74 3.53
N ARG A 440 10.10 -54.49 4.38
CA ARG A 440 10.38 -54.15 5.79
C ARG A 440 11.76 -53.49 5.97
N ALA A 441 11.90 -52.55 6.93
CA ALA A 441 12.97 -52.59 7.96
C ALA A 441 12.87 -51.47 9.03
N SER A 442 12.99 -51.86 10.31
CA SER A 442 13.60 -51.19 11.49
C SER A 442 13.54 -49.64 11.62
N ALA A 443 12.94 -49.02 12.65
CA ALA A 443 13.22 -49.08 14.11
C ALA A 443 14.65 -48.58 14.49
N ALA A 444 14.89 -47.73 15.51
CA ALA A 444 14.02 -47.19 16.59
C ALA A 444 14.58 -45.90 17.25
N ALA A 445 13.83 -45.39 18.24
CA ALA A 445 14.22 -44.44 19.32
C ALA A 445 14.38 -42.94 19.00
N ARG A 446 14.13 -42.00 19.93
CA ARG A 446 13.07 -41.87 20.98
C ARG A 446 13.14 -40.45 21.58
N ALA A 447 11.98 -39.85 21.86
CA ALA A 447 11.74 -38.82 22.88
C ALA A 447 12.58 -37.52 22.93
N ALA A 448 11.94 -36.39 22.61
CA ALA A 448 11.81 -35.26 23.53
C ALA A 448 10.58 -34.41 23.14
N ALA A 449 9.50 -34.49 23.92
CA ALA A 449 8.27 -33.72 23.66
C ALA A 449 8.31 -32.38 24.41
N GLY A 450 8.23 -31.26 23.68
CA GLY A 450 8.06 -29.91 24.22
C GLY A 450 6.73 -29.33 23.78
N ASN A 451 5.68 -29.53 24.56
CA ASN A 451 4.32 -29.15 24.19
C ASN A 451 4.08 -27.64 24.46
N ALA A 452 3.68 -26.88 23.43
CA ALA A 452 3.50 -25.42 23.53
C ALA A 452 2.23 -24.93 22.80
N THR A 453 1.07 -25.41 23.25
CA THR A 453 -0.25 -24.93 22.81
C THR A 453 -0.60 -23.58 23.45
N ALA A 454 -0.55 -22.48 22.69
CA ALA A 454 -1.07 -21.20 23.15
C ALA A 454 -1.52 -20.25 22.01
N GLY A 455 -2.76 -19.75 22.12
CA GLY A 455 -3.12 -18.41 21.64
C GLY A 455 -3.53 -18.23 20.18
N ASN A 456 -4.72 -18.73 19.80
CA ASN A 456 -5.42 -18.31 18.58
C ASN A 456 -6.80 -17.71 18.91
N ALA A 457 -6.82 -16.64 19.72
CA ALA A 457 -8.04 -15.98 20.20
C ALA A 457 -7.84 -14.47 20.51
N ALA A 458 -7.11 -13.74 19.67
CA ALA A 458 -7.01 -12.27 19.74
C ALA A 458 -6.46 -11.68 18.43
N ALA A 459 -7.31 -11.38 17.44
CA ALA A 459 -6.86 -10.88 16.13
C ALA A 459 -7.75 -9.78 15.49
N GLU A 460 -8.47 -9.00 16.30
CA GLU A 460 -9.15 -7.77 15.84
C GLU A 460 -8.96 -6.52 16.73
N ALA A 461 -8.34 -6.65 17.91
CA ALA A 461 -8.25 -5.57 18.90
C ALA A 461 -6.95 -4.74 18.79
N ALA A 462 -6.71 -4.08 17.65
CA ALA A 462 -5.64 -3.07 17.49
C ALA A 462 -5.81 -2.18 16.24
N ALA A 463 -6.84 -1.32 16.20
CA ALA A 463 -7.00 -0.34 15.11
C ALA A 463 -7.66 1.00 15.52
N THR A 464 -7.76 1.29 16.82
CA THR A 464 -8.42 2.48 17.37
C THR A 464 -7.71 3.01 18.61
N ALA A 465 -6.51 3.57 18.41
CA ALA A 465 -5.83 4.44 19.36
C ALA A 465 -4.91 5.42 18.60
N GLU A 466 -4.60 6.55 19.24
CA GLU A 466 -3.65 7.60 18.79
C GLU A 466 -4.01 8.47 17.57
N THR A 467 -4.88 9.45 17.81
CA THR A 467 -4.73 10.79 17.23
C THR A 467 -4.91 11.87 18.30
N ALA A 468 -3.84 12.19 19.07
CA ALA A 468 -3.73 13.41 19.87
C ALA A 468 -2.33 13.63 20.49
N ALA A 469 -1.28 13.91 19.69
CA ALA A 469 -0.04 14.55 20.19
C ALA A 469 0.86 15.06 19.06
N SER A 470 0.73 16.34 18.69
CA SER A 470 1.79 17.07 17.97
C SER A 470 1.97 18.44 18.60
N GLY A 471 2.70 18.48 19.71
CA GLY A 471 3.02 19.72 20.41
C GLY A 471 3.84 20.66 19.54
N LYS A 472 3.48 21.94 19.54
CA LYS A 472 4.33 22.99 18.97
C LYS A 472 5.53 23.20 19.90
N ALA A 473 6.73 22.89 19.42
CA ALA A 473 7.97 23.34 20.01
C ALA A 473 8.72 24.21 19.00
N ALA A 474 8.54 25.52 19.08
CA ALA A 474 9.34 26.50 18.35
C ALA A 474 10.41 27.03 19.31
N GLY A 475 11.65 26.55 19.17
CA GLY A 475 12.79 27.05 19.93
C GLY A 475 13.26 28.40 19.41
N GLN A 476 13.37 29.39 20.29
CA GLN A 476 13.94 30.70 20.01
C GLN A 476 15.47 30.68 20.13
N THR A 477 16.14 31.44 19.26
CA THR A 477 17.37 32.20 19.54
C THR A 477 17.44 33.34 18.50
N SER A 478 18.05 34.51 18.73
CA SER A 478 18.36 35.30 19.93
C SER A 478 18.90 36.66 19.46
N GLY A 479 18.45 37.79 20.01
CA GLY A 479 18.96 39.10 19.62
C GLY A 479 18.21 40.26 20.28
N ALA A 480 18.81 40.85 21.31
CA ALA A 480 18.30 41.98 22.10
C ALA A 480 19.13 43.26 21.80
N PRO A 481 19.04 44.37 22.56
CA PRO A 481 17.92 44.95 23.33
C PRO A 481 17.68 46.45 22.97
N GLY A 482 16.73 47.14 23.63
CA GLY A 482 16.93 48.57 23.92
C GLY A 482 15.73 49.53 24.05
N THR A 483 15.14 49.64 25.25
CA THR A 483 14.63 50.90 25.89
C THR A 483 13.44 51.65 25.23
N ARG A 484 12.55 52.41 25.94
CA ARG A 484 12.39 52.76 27.37
C ARG A 484 10.99 53.37 27.64
N SER A 485 10.51 53.29 28.89
CA SER A 485 9.62 54.28 29.59
C SER A 485 8.18 54.47 29.06
N SER A 486 7.12 54.81 29.82
CA SER A 486 6.76 54.90 31.27
C SER A 486 5.21 55.11 31.32
N ALA A 487 4.43 55.07 32.41
CA ALA A 487 4.60 54.97 33.88
C ALA A 487 3.44 54.12 34.46
N ARG A 488 3.59 53.36 35.56
CA ARG A 488 3.14 53.67 36.95
C ARG A 488 1.89 54.59 37.07
N GLY A 489 0.90 54.29 37.92
CA GLY A 489 0.77 53.14 38.85
C GLY A 489 -0.44 53.25 39.80
N SER A 490 -0.45 52.40 40.86
CA SER A 490 -1.47 52.26 41.95
C SER A 490 -2.91 51.90 41.51
N GLY A 491 -3.63 50.93 42.09
CA GLY A 491 -3.57 50.33 43.44
C GLY A 491 -4.51 51.11 44.38
N THR A 492 -5.42 50.51 45.18
CA THR A 492 -5.59 49.12 45.68
C THR A 492 -7.00 48.92 46.29
N ALA A 493 -7.49 47.66 46.38
CA ALA A 493 -8.47 47.12 47.36
C ALA A 493 -9.86 47.80 47.50
N GLU A 494 -10.97 47.21 47.96
CA GLU A 494 -11.51 45.86 48.28
C GLU A 494 -13.05 46.07 48.20
N GLY A 495 -13.96 45.15 47.85
CA GLY A 495 -14.11 43.72 48.12
C GLY A 495 -15.63 43.38 48.12
N ARG A 496 -15.99 42.23 48.71
CA ARG A 496 -17.36 41.64 48.85
C ARG A 496 -18.00 40.98 47.62
N ALA A 497 -18.84 39.99 47.93
CA ALA A 497 -19.34 38.95 47.04
C ALA A 497 -20.87 38.83 47.11
N GLY A 498 -21.46 38.06 46.19
CA GLY A 498 -22.76 37.39 46.42
C GLY A 498 -23.75 37.42 45.26
N GLY A 499 -24.50 36.32 45.12
CA GLY A 499 -25.85 36.31 44.56
C GLY A 499 -26.01 35.89 43.09
N ALA A 500 -26.75 34.81 42.86
CA ALA A 500 -27.21 34.37 41.55
C ALA A 500 -28.69 34.70 41.32
N ALA A 501 -29.11 35.00 40.09
CA ALA A 501 -30.41 34.63 39.50
C ALA A 501 -30.57 35.11 38.03
N VAL A 502 -31.42 34.40 37.28
CA VAL A 502 -31.83 34.54 35.86
C VAL A 502 -33.36 34.84 35.89
N PRO A 503 -34.09 35.46 34.89
CA PRO A 503 -33.90 35.45 33.43
C PRO A 503 -34.11 36.78 32.65
N ARG A 504 -33.93 36.69 31.31
CA ARG A 504 -34.39 37.65 30.27
C ARG A 504 -35.75 37.24 29.66
N PRO A 505 -36.43 38.16 28.96
CA PRO A 505 -37.13 37.84 27.71
C PRO A 505 -36.49 38.50 26.46
N ARG A 506 -36.88 38.03 25.27
CA ARG A 506 -36.35 38.39 23.94
C ARG A 506 -37.24 39.43 23.23
N MET A 507 -36.67 40.24 22.32
CA MET A 507 -37.24 40.38 20.97
C MET A 507 -36.23 40.94 19.94
N SER A 508 -36.53 40.82 18.64
CA SER A 508 -35.57 40.90 17.54
C SER A 508 -35.90 41.99 16.51
N LEU A 509 -34.88 42.74 16.08
CA LEU A 509 -34.98 43.80 15.06
C LEU A 509 -34.04 43.52 13.87
N ARG A 510 -34.40 42.57 12.98
CA ARG A 510 -33.68 42.29 11.72
C ARG A 510 -34.56 41.79 10.56
N ARG A 511 -35.64 42.49 10.22
CA ARG A 511 -36.30 42.37 8.90
C ARG A 511 -36.96 43.69 8.47
N LEU A 512 -36.26 44.51 7.66
CA LEU A 512 -36.84 45.57 6.81
C LEU A 512 -35.76 46.23 5.90
N ALA A 513 -35.16 45.46 4.97
CA ALA A 513 -34.20 45.99 3.98
C ALA A 513 -34.04 45.11 2.71
N ALA A 514 -35.02 44.25 2.40
CA ALA A 514 -34.85 43.15 1.43
C ALA A 514 -35.24 43.42 -0.05
N PRO A 515 -36.20 44.29 -0.41
CA PRO A 515 -36.65 44.41 -1.81
C PRO A 515 -35.66 45.17 -2.71
N VAL A 516 -35.15 46.32 -2.27
CA VAL A 516 -34.51 47.33 -3.13
C VAL A 516 -33.12 46.90 -3.66
N LEU A 517 -32.37 46.12 -2.88
CA LEU A 517 -31.00 45.69 -3.25
C LEU A 517 -30.95 44.47 -4.19
N ARG A 518 -32.07 43.76 -4.40
CA ARG A 518 -32.10 42.50 -5.19
C ARG A 518 -31.59 42.65 -6.63
N PRO A 519 -31.96 43.67 -7.42
CA PRO A 519 -31.48 43.83 -8.80
C PRO A 519 -29.97 44.09 -8.87
N VAL A 520 -29.46 44.95 -7.98
CA VAL A 520 -28.04 45.30 -7.88
C VAL A 520 -27.22 44.08 -7.44
N VAL A 521 -27.65 43.35 -6.40
CA VAL A 521 -26.99 42.11 -5.95
C VAL A 521 -27.02 41.03 -7.04
N ARG A 522 -28.09 40.95 -7.84
CA ARG A 522 -28.19 40.02 -8.99
C ARG A 522 -27.24 40.42 -10.12
N ARG A 523 -27.14 41.71 -10.47
CA ARG A 523 -26.13 42.21 -11.44
C ARG A 523 -24.70 42.00 -10.93
N VAL A 524 -24.41 42.31 -9.66
CA VAL A 524 -23.08 42.09 -9.05
C VAL A 524 -22.75 40.59 -8.94
N ARG A 525 -23.72 39.71 -8.67
CA ARG A 525 -23.51 38.25 -8.74
C ARG A 525 -23.27 37.76 -10.16
N ALA A 526 -24.03 38.25 -11.15
CA ALA A 526 -23.80 37.91 -12.56
C ALA A 526 -22.43 38.40 -13.04
N TRP A 527 -22.04 39.62 -12.68
CA TRP A 527 -20.74 40.24 -12.97
C TRP A 527 -19.59 39.51 -12.25
N ARG A 528 -19.73 39.10 -10.98
CA ARG A 528 -18.77 38.22 -10.28
C ARG A 528 -18.70 36.81 -10.88
N LYS A 529 -19.82 36.28 -11.40
CA LYS A 529 -19.88 34.98 -12.09
C LYS A 529 -19.22 35.05 -13.48
N ALA A 530 -19.30 36.20 -14.15
CA ALA A 530 -18.60 36.50 -15.40
C ALA A 530 -17.10 36.76 -15.19
N ARG A 531 -16.70 37.54 -14.18
CA ARG A 531 -15.29 37.84 -13.82
C ARG A 531 -14.59 36.76 -13.00
N GLY A 532 -14.86 35.49 -13.32
CA GLY A 532 -14.02 34.37 -12.90
C GLY A 532 -13.99 34.10 -11.39
N GLY A 533 -15.11 33.63 -10.86
CA GLY A 533 -15.11 32.88 -9.60
C GLY A 533 -14.07 31.75 -9.59
N ALA A 534 -13.69 31.28 -8.40
CA ALA A 534 -12.76 30.17 -8.27
C ALA A 534 -13.37 28.90 -8.87
N PHE A 535 -12.70 28.30 -9.86
CA PHE A 535 -13.16 27.08 -10.52
C PHE A 535 -13.06 25.87 -9.56
N ALA A 536 -13.63 24.72 -9.92
CA ALA A 536 -13.56 23.53 -9.08
C ALA A 536 -12.09 23.12 -8.79
N ARG A 537 -11.83 22.33 -7.75
CA ARG A 537 -10.48 21.79 -7.56
C ARG A 537 -10.22 20.78 -8.68
N PRO A 538 -9.19 20.99 -9.54
CA PRO A 538 -8.85 20.04 -10.59
C PRO A 538 -8.35 18.74 -9.96
N THR A 539 -8.71 17.63 -10.58
CA THR A 539 -8.23 16.29 -10.23
C THR A 539 -7.60 15.66 -11.48
N ALA A 540 -6.56 14.85 -11.28
CA ALA A 540 -5.81 14.24 -12.38
C ALA A 540 -5.46 12.77 -12.13
N TRP A 541 -5.37 12.03 -13.23
CA TRP A 541 -4.58 10.81 -13.36
C TRP A 541 -3.25 11.15 -14.04
N VAL A 542 -2.18 10.51 -13.60
CA VAL A 542 -0.85 10.66 -14.18
C VAL A 542 -0.25 9.29 -14.44
N ARG A 543 0.38 9.13 -15.60
CA ARG A 543 1.27 7.99 -15.90
C ARG A 543 2.59 8.46 -16.48
N VAL A 544 3.59 7.59 -16.45
CA VAL A 544 4.88 7.81 -17.12
C VAL A 544 4.86 7.09 -18.46
N ALA A 545 5.24 7.77 -19.55
CA ALA A 545 5.35 7.17 -20.88
C ALA A 545 6.74 6.58 -21.13
N ASP A 546 6.89 5.80 -22.21
CA ASP A 546 8.10 5.03 -22.53
C ASP A 546 9.32 5.89 -22.97
N ASP A 547 9.15 7.21 -23.07
CA ASP A 547 10.21 8.22 -23.22
C ASP A 547 10.54 8.95 -21.89
N GLY A 548 9.92 8.53 -20.79
CA GLY A 548 10.00 9.18 -19.48
C GLY A 548 9.26 10.52 -19.39
N SER A 549 8.42 10.89 -20.38
CA SER A 549 7.51 12.03 -20.28
C SER A 549 6.35 11.74 -19.34
N LEU A 550 5.75 12.77 -18.74
CA LEU A 550 4.56 12.60 -17.91
C LEU A 550 3.30 12.85 -18.75
N VAL A 551 2.35 11.93 -18.71
CA VAL A 551 1.03 12.09 -19.33
C VAL A 551 0.03 12.40 -18.23
N VAL A 552 -0.57 13.59 -18.26
CA VAL A 552 -1.45 14.11 -17.21
C VAL A 552 -2.86 14.27 -17.77
N ARG A 553 -3.78 13.40 -17.37
CA ARG A 553 -5.21 13.48 -17.71
C ARG A 553 -5.95 14.20 -16.59
N LEU A 554 -6.64 15.29 -16.90
CA LEU A 554 -7.39 16.13 -15.97
C LEU A 554 -8.90 16.00 -16.22
N ARG A 555 -9.71 15.87 -15.16
CA ARG A 555 -11.19 15.81 -15.29
C ARG A 555 -11.72 17.10 -15.92
N ALA A 556 -12.20 17.03 -17.16
CA ALA A 556 -12.64 18.18 -17.95
C ALA A 556 -13.78 18.96 -17.25
N GLU A 557 -14.65 18.25 -16.52
CA GLU A 557 -15.70 18.88 -15.72
C GLU A 557 -15.20 19.79 -14.59
N ARG A 558 -13.99 19.52 -14.07
CA ARG A 558 -13.35 20.27 -12.97
C ARG A 558 -12.51 21.44 -13.46
N LEU A 559 -12.20 21.51 -14.75
CA LEU A 559 -11.40 22.57 -15.36
C LEU A 559 -12.20 23.88 -15.56
N PRO A 560 -11.53 25.03 -15.67
CA PRO A 560 -12.14 26.26 -16.18
C PRO A 560 -12.78 26.06 -17.56
N ARG A 561 -13.75 26.92 -17.91
CA ARG A 561 -14.26 27.01 -19.29
C ARG A 561 -13.35 27.86 -20.19
N GLN A 562 -12.57 28.77 -19.59
CA GLN A 562 -11.57 29.57 -20.28
C GLN A 562 -10.31 28.75 -20.55
N ARG A 563 -9.50 29.18 -21.53
CA ARG A 563 -8.14 28.65 -21.75
C ARG A 563 -7.36 28.56 -20.43
N SER A 564 -6.66 27.46 -20.23
CA SER A 564 -5.90 27.17 -19.02
C SER A 564 -4.64 26.36 -19.34
N ALA A 565 -3.73 26.28 -18.38
CA ALA A 565 -2.48 25.54 -18.51
C ALA A 565 -2.26 24.67 -17.25
N LEU A 566 -1.63 23.51 -17.43
CA LEU A 566 -0.95 22.82 -16.34
C LEU A 566 0.33 23.61 -16.02
N VAL A 567 0.57 23.90 -14.76
CA VAL A 567 1.71 24.69 -14.29
C VAL A 567 2.42 23.94 -13.18
N LEU A 568 3.72 23.70 -13.38
CA LEU A 568 4.61 23.15 -12.36
C LEU A 568 5.35 24.33 -11.71
N THR A 569 5.38 24.38 -10.38
CA THR A 569 6.07 25.44 -9.62
C THR A 569 7.01 24.81 -8.60
N ALA A 570 8.29 25.15 -8.64
CA ALA A 570 9.28 24.68 -7.68
C ALA A 570 8.95 25.21 -6.28
N ARG A 571 9.06 24.31 -5.28
CA ARG A 571 8.80 24.63 -3.89
C ARG A 571 10.10 25.02 -3.18
N HIS A 572 10.08 26.12 -2.43
CA HIS A 572 11.24 26.66 -1.69
C HIS A 572 12.46 27.01 -2.56
N ARG A 573 12.23 27.41 -3.82
CA ARG A 573 13.21 28.09 -4.67
C ARG A 573 12.62 29.41 -5.18
N GLU A 574 13.03 30.52 -4.58
CA GLU A 574 12.69 31.84 -5.09
C GLU A 574 13.45 32.11 -6.39
N GLY A 575 12.83 32.81 -7.34
CA GLY A 575 13.39 33.07 -8.68
C GLY A 575 13.28 31.92 -9.70
N GLU A 576 13.04 30.68 -9.28
CA GLU A 576 12.88 29.54 -10.21
C GLU A 576 11.57 29.68 -11.03
N PRO A 577 11.63 29.72 -12.37
CA PRO A 577 10.46 29.99 -13.19
C PRO A 577 9.47 28.82 -13.22
N ALA A 578 8.17 29.13 -13.16
CA ALA A 578 7.12 28.13 -13.28
C ALA A 578 6.93 27.67 -14.74
N VAL A 579 7.10 26.38 -14.99
CA VAL A 579 6.94 25.75 -16.32
C VAL A 579 5.45 25.54 -16.61
N ARG A 580 5.02 25.82 -17.85
CA ARG A 580 3.61 25.83 -18.25
C ARG A 580 3.36 25.00 -19.52
N PHE A 581 2.31 24.20 -19.49
CA PHE A 581 1.86 23.38 -20.61
C PHE A 581 0.39 23.73 -20.91
N PRO A 582 0.08 24.29 -22.10
CA PRO A 582 -1.29 24.61 -22.48
C PRO A 582 -2.19 23.38 -22.40
N LEU A 583 -3.38 23.53 -21.81
CA LEU A 583 -4.40 22.48 -21.82
C LEU A 583 -5.27 22.62 -23.08
N PRO A 584 -5.64 21.51 -23.74
CA PRO A 584 -6.74 21.49 -24.71
C PRO A 584 -8.02 22.10 -24.12
N ALA A 585 -8.89 22.58 -24.99
CA ALA A 585 -10.15 23.17 -24.55
C ALA A 585 -11.09 22.08 -23.97
N ARG A 586 -11.97 22.47 -23.03
CA ARG A 586 -12.82 21.51 -22.28
C ARG A 586 -13.79 20.71 -23.17
N ASP A 587 -14.20 21.31 -24.28
CA ASP A 587 -15.01 20.73 -25.35
C ASP A 587 -14.26 19.74 -26.24
N GLN A 588 -12.92 19.74 -26.20
CA GLN A 588 -12.04 18.76 -26.86
C GLN A 588 -11.73 17.54 -25.96
N ALA A 589 -12.46 17.37 -24.86
CA ALA A 589 -12.22 16.30 -23.90
C ALA A 589 -12.79 14.94 -24.39
N ALA A 590 -11.93 13.93 -24.45
CA ALA A 590 -12.33 12.53 -24.67
C ALA A 590 -12.70 11.87 -23.34
N ASP A 591 -13.85 11.17 -23.29
CA ASP A 591 -14.35 10.47 -22.10
C ASP A 591 -14.43 11.33 -20.81
N GLY A 592 -14.65 12.64 -20.97
CA GLY A 592 -14.65 13.60 -19.86
C GLY A 592 -13.28 13.97 -19.31
N TRP A 593 -12.20 13.63 -20.03
CA TRP A 593 -10.81 13.94 -19.69
C TRP A 593 -10.14 14.86 -20.71
N THR A 594 -9.35 15.81 -20.21
CA THR A 594 -8.43 16.62 -21.01
C THR A 594 -7.01 16.14 -20.73
N GLU A 595 -6.26 15.72 -21.74
CA GLU A 595 -4.89 15.25 -21.59
C GLU A 595 -3.87 16.36 -21.91
N VAL A 596 -2.74 16.35 -21.21
CA VAL A 596 -1.54 17.13 -21.56
C VAL A 596 -0.29 16.29 -21.32
N ARG A 597 0.64 16.33 -22.27
CA ARG A 597 1.97 15.74 -22.13
C ARG A 597 2.94 16.79 -21.57
N VAL A 598 3.68 16.42 -20.53
CA VAL A 598 4.87 17.12 -20.07
C VAL A 598 6.06 16.40 -20.69
N PRO A 599 6.57 16.84 -21.86
CA PRO A 599 7.64 16.14 -22.56
C PRO A 599 8.91 16.17 -21.72
N ARG A 600 9.62 15.04 -21.66
CA ARG A 600 10.92 14.98 -20.98
C ARG A 600 11.97 15.80 -21.71
N SER A 601 12.04 15.64 -23.03
CA SER A 601 12.87 16.46 -23.90
C SER A 601 12.37 17.92 -23.90
N GLY A 602 13.29 18.88 -23.90
CA GLY A 602 13.00 20.33 -23.92
C GLY A 602 12.44 20.93 -22.63
N THR A 603 12.06 20.13 -21.62
CA THR A 603 11.55 20.63 -20.33
C THR A 603 12.65 20.62 -19.28
N HIS A 604 12.96 21.78 -18.72
CA HIS A 604 13.96 21.92 -17.66
C HIS A 604 13.31 22.05 -16.28
N LEU A 605 13.57 21.07 -15.40
CA LEU A 605 13.22 21.11 -13.98
C LEU A 605 14.49 21.01 -13.14
N ALA A 606 14.77 22.02 -12.31
CA ALA A 606 15.87 21.97 -11.34
C ALA A 606 15.59 20.98 -10.18
N GLU A 607 16.64 20.59 -9.45
CA GLU A 607 16.54 19.69 -8.30
C GLU A 607 15.68 20.30 -7.19
N ALA A 608 14.44 19.83 -7.10
CA ALA A 608 13.40 20.34 -6.20
C ALA A 608 12.18 19.39 -6.17
N ARG A 609 11.24 19.70 -5.27
CA ARG A 609 9.83 19.29 -5.41
C ARG A 609 9.10 20.35 -6.24
N TRP A 610 8.41 19.91 -7.28
CA TRP A 610 7.56 20.73 -8.13
C TRP A 610 6.09 20.43 -7.83
N ASP A 611 5.34 21.41 -7.32
CA ASP A 611 3.91 21.27 -7.05
C ASP A 611 3.09 21.60 -8.32
N ALA A 612 2.06 20.79 -8.63
CA ALA A 612 1.26 20.93 -9.84
C ALA A 612 -0.02 21.76 -9.61
N TYR A 613 -0.31 22.66 -10.55
CA TYR A 613 -1.47 23.57 -10.54
C TYR A 613 -2.15 23.60 -11.91
N VAL A 614 -3.45 23.88 -11.95
CA VAL A 614 -4.07 24.46 -13.16
C VAL A 614 -4.09 25.99 -12.99
N GLU A 615 -3.61 26.71 -13.99
CA GLU A 615 -3.68 28.18 -14.11
C GLU A 615 -4.70 28.57 -15.18
N ARG A 616 -5.61 29.48 -14.86
CA ARG A 616 -6.55 30.04 -15.84
C ARG A 616 -5.92 31.26 -16.54
N ALA A 617 -5.82 31.23 -17.87
CA ALA A 617 -5.09 32.23 -18.65
C ALA A 617 -5.69 33.65 -18.54
N SER A 618 -7.01 33.78 -18.32
CA SER A 618 -7.68 35.08 -18.30
C SER A 618 -7.39 35.96 -17.08
N ASP A 619 -6.91 35.38 -15.97
CA ASP A 619 -6.71 36.10 -14.71
C ASP A 619 -5.62 35.51 -13.80
N GLY A 620 -4.78 34.60 -14.30
CA GLY A 620 -3.68 33.98 -13.56
C GLY A 620 -4.08 33.14 -12.34
N LYS A 621 -5.38 32.96 -12.05
CA LYS A 621 -5.82 32.26 -10.85
C LYS A 621 -5.45 30.77 -10.95
N ARG A 622 -4.69 30.30 -9.96
CA ARG A 622 -4.23 28.90 -9.85
C ARG A 622 -5.03 28.08 -8.83
N ARG A 623 -5.11 26.76 -9.05
CA ARG A 623 -5.52 25.78 -8.03
C ARG A 623 -4.63 24.53 -8.12
N ARG A 624 -4.13 24.03 -6.98
CA ARG A 624 -3.35 22.77 -6.93
C ARG A 624 -4.18 21.60 -7.46
N VAL A 625 -3.53 20.72 -8.20
CA VAL A 625 -4.10 19.49 -8.77
C VAL A 625 -4.14 18.41 -7.69
N ARG A 626 -5.33 17.86 -7.43
CA ARG A 626 -5.47 16.66 -6.59
C ARG A 626 -5.09 15.44 -7.44
N ALA A 627 -4.26 14.56 -6.93
CA ALA A 627 -4.02 13.27 -7.58
C ALA A 627 -5.17 12.32 -7.24
N GLU A 628 -5.85 11.78 -8.27
CA GLU A 628 -6.75 10.62 -8.13
C GLU A 628 -5.96 9.31 -8.31
N LEU A 629 -4.96 9.30 -9.21
CA LEU A 629 -4.12 8.16 -9.52
C LEU A 629 -2.75 8.64 -10.06
N VAL A 630 -1.67 7.96 -9.65
CA VAL A 630 -0.31 8.21 -10.18
C VAL A 630 0.36 6.85 -10.42
N GLU A 631 0.55 6.54 -11.68
CA GLU A 631 1.17 5.32 -12.22
C GLU A 631 2.64 5.63 -12.56
N THR A 632 3.56 4.74 -12.16
CA THR A 632 5.02 4.95 -12.29
C THR A 632 5.85 3.70 -12.67
N ALA A 633 5.23 2.60 -13.06
CA ALA A 633 5.89 1.33 -13.41
C ALA A 633 6.97 1.49 -14.48
N ARG A 634 6.75 2.34 -15.50
CA ARG A 634 7.77 2.60 -16.53
C ARG A 634 9.08 3.20 -15.97
N LEU A 635 9.06 3.87 -14.80
CA LEU A 635 10.31 4.32 -14.15
C LEU A 635 11.22 3.17 -13.68
N LEU A 636 10.73 1.93 -13.61
CA LEU A 636 11.52 0.75 -13.26
C LEU A 636 12.17 0.07 -14.47
N THR A 637 11.76 0.43 -15.69
CA THR A 637 12.21 -0.22 -16.95
C THR A 637 12.82 0.76 -17.95
N LEU A 638 12.72 2.07 -17.68
CA LEU A 638 13.40 3.12 -18.43
C LEU A 638 14.91 3.15 -18.14
N PRO A 639 15.76 3.50 -19.13
CA PRO A 639 17.17 3.79 -18.90
C PRO A 639 17.36 5.04 -18.03
N ALA A 640 18.55 5.19 -17.46
CA ALA A 640 18.91 6.37 -16.67
C ALA A 640 18.72 7.66 -17.51
N PRO A 641 17.95 8.65 -17.04
CA PRO A 641 17.61 9.81 -17.86
C PRO A 641 18.74 10.84 -17.89
N ILE A 642 19.51 10.82 -18.97
CA ILE A 642 20.62 11.74 -19.23
C ILE A 642 20.10 12.98 -19.97
N GLY A 643 20.32 14.16 -19.39
CA GLY A 643 19.99 15.45 -19.99
C GLY A 643 21.19 16.10 -20.70
N PRO A 644 21.00 17.32 -21.25
CA PRO A 644 22.07 18.07 -21.89
C PRO A 644 23.30 18.24 -20.97
N GLY A 645 24.49 18.05 -21.52
CA GLY A 645 25.75 18.05 -20.77
C GLY A 645 26.00 16.79 -19.93
N GLY A 646 25.32 15.67 -20.22
CA GLY A 646 25.52 14.40 -19.51
C GLY A 646 24.87 14.31 -18.12
N ALA A 647 24.19 15.37 -17.68
CA ALA A 647 23.62 15.45 -16.34
C ALA A 647 22.51 14.40 -16.10
N LEU A 648 22.54 13.74 -14.95
CA LEU A 648 21.48 12.82 -14.52
C LEU A 648 20.25 13.60 -14.06
N THR A 649 19.08 13.33 -14.66
CA THR A 649 17.86 14.17 -14.52
C THR A 649 16.55 13.43 -14.14
N PRO A 650 16.53 12.47 -13.18
CA PRO A 650 15.34 11.67 -12.89
C PRO A 650 14.17 12.49 -12.37
N TRP A 651 12.97 12.08 -12.77
CA TRP A 651 11.70 12.67 -12.34
C TRP A 651 10.77 11.57 -11.83
N THR A 652 10.15 11.79 -10.68
CA THR A 652 9.20 10.88 -10.07
C THR A 652 7.91 11.65 -9.75
N PRO A 653 6.82 11.48 -10.51
CA PRO A 653 5.52 12.01 -10.12
C PRO A 653 5.00 11.22 -8.93
N TYR A 654 4.33 11.89 -7.99
CA TYR A 654 3.79 11.24 -6.80
C TYR A 654 2.62 12.00 -6.17
N THR A 655 1.81 11.27 -5.40
CA THR A 655 0.78 11.85 -4.53
C THR A 655 1.40 12.28 -3.21
N THR A 656 1.28 13.57 -2.88
CA THR A 656 1.74 14.09 -1.59
C THR A 656 0.83 13.62 -0.45
N SER A 657 1.29 13.67 0.81
CA SER A 657 0.49 13.22 1.97
C SER A 657 -0.82 13.98 2.18
N ASP A 658 -0.94 15.20 1.64
CA ASP A 658 -2.15 16.03 1.57
C ASP A 658 -3.01 15.76 0.31
N GLY A 659 -2.66 14.77 -0.50
CA GLY A 659 -3.44 14.25 -1.63
C GLY A 659 -3.29 15.01 -2.95
N TYR A 660 -2.20 15.75 -3.16
CA TYR A 660 -1.99 16.54 -4.37
C TYR A 660 -0.88 15.96 -5.24
N LEU A 661 -0.92 16.27 -6.53
CA LEU A 661 0.12 15.91 -7.47
C LEU A 661 1.37 16.79 -7.25
N ALA A 662 2.51 16.14 -7.11
CA ALA A 662 3.83 16.77 -7.20
C ALA A 662 4.77 15.92 -8.08
N VAL A 663 5.83 16.54 -8.59
CA VAL A 663 6.93 15.85 -9.27
C VAL A 663 8.19 16.09 -8.44
N ARG A 664 8.87 15.02 -8.03
CA ARG A 664 10.22 15.12 -7.49
C ARG A 664 11.19 15.08 -8.66
N ALA A 665 12.01 16.12 -8.81
CA ALA A 665 13.02 16.21 -9.86
C ALA A 665 14.41 16.33 -9.24
N TRP A 666 15.39 15.73 -9.90
CA TRP A 666 16.82 15.93 -9.64
C TRP A 666 17.52 16.38 -10.92
N ARG A 667 18.65 17.07 -10.78
CA ARG A 667 19.52 17.46 -11.90
C ARG A 667 20.95 17.56 -11.40
N ARG A 668 21.79 16.58 -11.74
CA ARG A 668 23.16 16.46 -11.23
C ARG A 668 24.15 16.31 -12.37
N ALA A 669 25.13 17.20 -12.44
CA ALA A 669 26.17 17.17 -13.47
C ALA A 669 27.06 15.93 -13.32
N GLY A 670 27.43 15.56 -12.09
CA GLY A 670 27.98 14.26 -11.72
C GLY A 670 27.23 13.61 -10.55
N HIS A 671 27.06 12.28 -10.58
CA HIS A 671 26.37 11.51 -9.54
C HIS A 671 26.86 10.06 -9.46
N ALA A 672 26.87 9.48 -8.25
CA ALA A 672 27.11 8.07 -7.99
C ALA A 672 25.83 7.38 -7.48
N GLU A 673 25.23 6.55 -8.33
CA GLU A 673 23.96 5.86 -8.04
C GLU A 673 24.22 4.54 -7.32
N VAL A 674 23.80 4.44 -6.05
CA VAL A 674 24.02 3.26 -5.19
C VAL A 674 23.20 2.07 -5.69
N THR A 675 23.87 1.14 -6.37
CA THR A 675 23.29 -0.08 -6.96
C THR A 675 23.06 -1.18 -5.93
N SER A 676 23.94 -1.27 -4.91
CA SER A 676 23.71 -2.15 -3.76
C SER A 676 24.46 -1.70 -2.50
N ILE A 677 23.88 -2.01 -1.35
CA ILE A 677 24.56 -1.99 -0.05
C ILE A 677 24.58 -3.42 0.49
N ALA A 678 25.77 -3.95 0.77
CA ALA A 678 25.96 -5.22 1.48
C ALA A 678 26.66 -4.97 2.82
N LEU A 679 26.37 -5.81 3.81
CA LEU A 679 27.03 -5.85 5.11
C LEU A 679 27.63 -7.23 5.31
N ASP A 680 28.88 -7.28 5.76
CA ASP A 680 29.55 -8.49 6.21
C ASP A 680 30.14 -8.28 7.62
N ALA A 681 31.05 -9.16 8.04
CA ALA A 681 31.71 -9.08 9.35
C ALA A 681 32.80 -7.99 9.46
N ARG A 682 33.28 -7.46 8.33
CA ARG A 682 34.35 -6.45 8.25
C ARG A 682 33.80 -5.04 8.09
N GLY A 683 32.68 -4.89 7.37
CA GLY A 683 32.12 -3.57 7.10
C GLY A 683 30.88 -3.56 6.20
N TYR A 684 30.62 -2.39 5.61
CA TYR A 684 29.72 -2.26 4.47
C TYR A 684 30.52 -2.33 3.16
N THR A 685 30.01 -3.08 2.19
CA THR A 685 30.41 -2.97 0.78
C THR A 685 29.36 -2.16 0.03
N LEU A 686 29.76 -1.03 -0.53
CA LEU A 686 28.93 -0.16 -1.35
C LEU A 686 29.27 -0.36 -2.82
N ARG A 687 28.25 -0.56 -3.66
CA ARG A 687 28.38 -0.50 -5.12
C ARG A 687 27.66 0.71 -5.66
N ALA A 688 28.27 1.41 -6.61
CA ALA A 688 27.63 2.54 -7.28
C ALA A 688 28.03 2.69 -8.75
N ALA A 689 27.03 2.94 -9.60
CA ALA A 689 27.23 3.28 -11.01
C ALA A 689 27.44 4.79 -11.18
N LEU A 690 28.39 5.19 -12.02
CA LEU A 690 28.74 6.59 -12.24
C LEU A 690 27.92 7.22 -13.38
N TYR A 691 27.54 8.48 -13.21
CA TYR A 691 26.79 9.25 -14.22
C TYR A 691 27.34 10.66 -14.41
N GLY A 692 27.26 11.14 -15.66
CA GLY A 692 27.67 12.49 -16.07
C GLY A 692 29.17 12.74 -15.90
N GLU A 693 29.53 13.90 -15.36
CA GLU A 693 30.92 14.30 -15.06
C GLU A 693 31.69 13.23 -14.28
N ALA A 694 31.01 12.50 -13.37
CA ALA A 694 31.62 11.41 -12.60
C ALA A 694 32.08 10.25 -13.48
N ALA A 695 31.25 9.86 -14.45
CA ALA A 695 31.55 8.79 -15.41
C ALA A 695 32.66 9.23 -16.36
N HIS A 696 32.59 10.46 -16.86
CA HIS A 696 33.62 11.01 -17.76
C HIS A 696 34.98 11.11 -17.07
N ALA A 697 35.04 11.62 -15.84
CA ALA A 697 36.28 11.74 -15.09
C ALA A 697 36.88 10.38 -14.68
N SER A 698 36.05 9.38 -14.40
CA SER A 698 36.49 7.99 -14.19
C SER A 698 37.13 7.38 -15.45
N LEU A 699 36.55 7.58 -16.63
CA LEU A 699 37.10 7.11 -17.91
C LEU A 699 38.44 7.76 -18.26
N LEU A 700 38.66 9.01 -17.84
CA LEU A 700 39.94 9.71 -17.99
C LEU A 700 41.00 9.20 -16.99
N ALA A 701 40.64 9.03 -15.72
CA ALA A 701 41.56 8.53 -14.68
C ALA A 701 42.07 7.10 -14.99
N GLY A 702 41.24 6.27 -15.63
CA GLY A 702 41.61 4.92 -16.06
C GLY A 702 42.66 4.85 -17.19
N ARG A 703 43.14 5.98 -17.72
CA ARG A 703 44.21 6.06 -18.74
C ARG A 703 45.62 6.22 -18.15
N THR A 704 45.75 6.30 -16.83
CA THR A 704 47.05 6.52 -16.13
C THR A 704 47.13 5.70 -14.84
N GLU A 705 48.02 4.71 -14.79
CA GLU A 705 48.45 4.12 -13.51
C GLU A 705 49.61 4.93 -12.88
N PRO A 706 49.70 5.05 -11.54
CA PRO A 706 48.62 5.05 -10.57
C PRO A 706 48.67 6.34 -9.71
N ALA A 707 47.76 7.28 -9.97
CA ALA A 707 47.46 8.39 -9.06
C ALA A 707 46.07 8.17 -8.46
N GLY A 708 46.02 7.79 -7.18
CA GLY A 708 44.87 7.59 -6.31
C GLY A 708 43.53 7.18 -6.94
N GLY A 709 43.13 5.93 -6.70
CA GLY A 709 41.80 5.41 -7.09
C GLY A 709 40.61 6.16 -6.47
N PRO A 710 39.37 5.71 -6.76
CA PRO A 710 38.16 6.32 -6.23
C PRO A 710 38.14 6.25 -4.70
N ALA A 711 37.50 7.20 -4.04
CA ALA A 711 37.41 7.24 -2.59
C ALA A 711 36.02 7.67 -2.10
N LEU A 712 35.53 7.06 -1.03
CA LEU A 712 34.34 7.50 -0.31
C LEU A 712 34.73 8.67 0.61
N VAL A 713 34.16 9.84 0.35
CA VAL A 713 34.38 11.05 1.16
C VAL A 713 33.21 11.22 2.10
N ALA A 714 33.47 11.15 3.41
CA ALA A 714 32.45 11.34 4.43
C ALA A 714 32.57 12.76 5.02
N VAL A 715 31.48 13.53 4.95
CA VAL A 715 31.45 14.92 5.43
C VAL A 715 30.46 15.05 6.61
N PRO A 716 30.91 15.44 7.82
CA PRO A 716 30.03 15.53 8.98
C PRO A 716 29.14 16.77 8.92
N ARG A 717 27.87 16.63 9.30
CA ARG A 717 26.94 17.77 9.38
C ARG A 717 27.16 18.56 10.66
N GLY A 718 27.74 19.76 10.54
CA GLY A 718 27.92 20.68 11.68
C GLY A 718 28.78 21.90 11.35
N LYS A 719 29.07 22.71 12.37
CA LYS A 719 30.11 23.74 12.26
C LYS A 719 31.47 23.06 12.14
N ASN A 720 32.36 23.62 11.31
CA ASN A 720 33.69 23.07 10.98
C ASN A 720 33.65 21.71 10.24
N ALA A 721 32.59 21.42 9.47
CA ALA A 721 32.41 20.18 8.70
C ALA A 721 33.64 19.77 7.88
N GLU A 722 34.18 20.69 7.08
CA GLU A 722 35.30 20.45 6.16
C GLU A 722 36.59 20.03 6.88
N ARG A 723 36.85 20.58 8.08
CA ARG A 723 38.03 20.22 8.90
C ARG A 723 37.95 18.84 9.55
N ARG A 724 36.81 18.15 9.41
CA ARG A 724 36.54 16.82 9.99
C ARG A 724 36.09 15.81 8.94
N ALA A 725 36.12 16.17 7.65
CA ALA A 725 35.92 15.20 6.59
C ALA A 725 37.12 14.24 6.54
N PHE A 726 36.85 13.00 6.16
CA PHE A 726 37.89 12.01 5.88
C PHE A 726 37.51 11.22 4.63
N GLU A 727 38.51 10.55 4.04
CA GLU A 727 38.34 9.70 2.88
C GLU A 727 38.66 8.24 3.22
N LEU A 728 37.96 7.30 2.56
CA LEU A 728 38.27 5.88 2.58
C LEU A 728 38.53 5.40 1.15
N PRO A 729 39.57 4.59 0.90
CA PRO A 729 39.90 4.12 -0.44
C PRO A 729 38.81 3.17 -0.96
N GLY A 730 38.51 3.30 -2.25
CA GLY A 730 37.67 2.40 -3.02
C GLY A 730 38.40 1.86 -4.25
N ARG A 731 37.72 1.01 -5.00
CA ARG A 731 38.24 0.39 -6.23
C ARG A 731 37.16 0.34 -7.31
N PHE A 732 37.55 0.41 -8.57
CA PHE A 732 36.63 0.05 -9.66
C PHE A 732 36.34 -1.45 -9.62
N GLY A 733 35.12 -1.84 -9.97
CA GLY A 733 34.66 -3.23 -9.96
C GLY A 733 34.30 -3.75 -11.35
N GLY A 734 34.66 -5.00 -11.63
CA GLY A 734 34.34 -5.69 -12.89
C GLY A 734 35.44 -5.60 -13.95
N SER A 735 35.21 -6.27 -15.08
CA SER A 735 36.00 -6.04 -16.30
C SER A 735 35.72 -4.63 -16.85
N PRO A 736 36.67 -4.02 -17.59
CA PRO A 736 36.48 -2.69 -18.17
C PRO A 736 35.17 -2.60 -18.98
N SER A 737 34.46 -1.47 -18.85
CA SER A 737 33.29 -1.17 -19.68
C SER A 737 33.61 -1.29 -21.18
N PRO A 738 32.66 -1.66 -22.06
CA PRO A 738 32.87 -1.60 -23.51
C PRO A 738 33.29 -0.20 -24.03
N ALA A 739 32.98 0.87 -23.29
CA ALA A 739 33.49 2.22 -23.57
C ALA A 739 34.98 2.36 -23.24
N ARG A 740 35.45 1.66 -22.20
CA ARG A 740 36.86 1.56 -21.80
C ARG A 740 37.62 0.61 -22.75
N GLU A 741 37.01 -0.48 -23.23
CA GLU A 741 37.59 -1.33 -24.28
C GLU A 741 37.73 -0.62 -25.62
N ARG A 742 36.71 0.10 -26.11
CA ARG A 742 36.85 0.93 -27.33
C ARG A 742 37.94 2.01 -27.16
N ALA A 743 37.98 2.67 -26.01
CA ALA A 743 39.02 3.64 -25.68
C ALA A 743 40.44 3.04 -25.54
N LEU A 744 40.56 1.72 -25.36
CA LEU A 744 41.83 0.99 -25.36
C LEU A 744 42.20 0.46 -26.76
N GLY A 745 41.21 0.20 -27.62
CA GLY A 745 41.40 -0.21 -29.01
C GLY A 745 41.67 0.95 -29.98
N GLU A 746 41.20 2.16 -29.67
CA GLU A 746 41.44 3.38 -30.45
C GLU A 746 42.71 4.10 -29.99
N LEU A 747 43.87 3.47 -30.20
CA LEU A 747 45.17 4.14 -30.24
C LEU A 747 45.78 4.00 -31.64
N PRO A 748 46.26 5.10 -32.26
CA PRO A 748 46.97 4.99 -33.53
C PRO A 748 48.31 4.27 -33.31
N GLY A 749 48.57 3.28 -34.15
CA GLY A 749 49.85 2.59 -34.21
C GLY A 749 51.00 3.55 -34.54
N GLU A 750 52.21 3.12 -34.20
CA GLU A 750 53.44 3.91 -34.23
C GLU A 750 53.71 4.58 -35.59
N PHE A 751 54.25 5.80 -35.55
CA PHE A 751 54.74 6.50 -36.74
C PHE A 751 55.96 5.75 -37.32
N GLY A 752 55.80 5.18 -38.51
CA GLY A 752 56.88 4.74 -39.40
C GLY A 752 56.78 5.47 -40.76
N PRO A 753 57.88 5.89 -41.39
CA PRO A 753 57.83 6.83 -42.51
C PRO A 753 57.59 6.18 -43.89
N ASP A 754 56.98 6.98 -44.77
CA ASP A 754 57.00 6.96 -46.24
C ASP A 754 56.89 5.61 -46.99
N ASN A 755 55.76 5.46 -47.71
CA ASN A 755 55.74 5.77 -49.15
C ASN A 755 54.30 5.81 -49.69
N GLY A 756 54.00 6.75 -50.59
CA GLY A 756 52.68 6.90 -51.18
C GLY A 756 52.54 6.23 -52.56
N VAL A 757 51.33 6.26 -53.13
CA VAL A 757 51.04 6.41 -54.57
C VAL A 757 49.57 6.84 -54.72
N ILE A 758 49.29 7.71 -55.69
CA ILE A 758 47.96 8.23 -56.03
C ILE A 758 47.38 7.43 -57.21
N GLY A 759 46.07 7.14 -57.20
CA GLY A 759 45.33 6.58 -58.35
C GLY A 759 43.83 6.91 -58.29
N PRO A 760 43.17 7.29 -59.42
CA PRO A 760 41.80 7.82 -59.43
C PRO A 760 40.69 6.76 -59.61
N GLY A 761 39.43 7.14 -59.35
CA GLY A 761 38.22 6.32 -59.59
C GLY A 761 37.85 6.13 -61.07
N PRO A 762 36.70 5.48 -61.39
CA PRO A 762 35.45 6.25 -61.46
C PRO A 762 34.08 5.50 -61.25
N THR A 763 33.06 6.30 -60.90
CA THR A 763 31.62 6.31 -61.30
C THR A 763 30.71 5.04 -61.40
N ALA A 764 29.56 5.17 -60.70
CA ALA A 764 28.16 5.07 -61.20
C ALA A 764 27.25 3.84 -60.90
N ASP A 765 26.02 4.22 -60.51
CA ASP A 765 24.68 3.59 -60.59
C ASP A 765 24.31 2.27 -59.87
N GLY A 766 23.09 2.28 -59.29
CA GLY A 766 22.21 1.10 -59.34
C GLY A 766 21.54 0.59 -58.06
N THR A 767 20.61 1.34 -57.48
CA THR A 767 19.44 0.84 -56.69
C THR A 767 19.66 -0.10 -55.48
N GLY A 768 19.16 0.32 -54.30
CA GLY A 768 18.77 -0.64 -53.26
C GLY A 768 18.82 -0.13 -51.82
N ARG A 769 17.62 0.04 -51.21
CA ARG A 769 17.32 0.00 -49.75
C ARG A 769 18.17 0.91 -48.84
N PRO A 770 17.58 1.87 -48.10
CA PRO A 770 18.36 2.67 -47.14
C PRO A 770 18.98 1.75 -46.06
N PRO A 771 20.32 1.74 -45.91
CA PRO A 771 20.97 1.07 -44.78
C PRO A 771 20.76 1.89 -43.50
N ALA A 772 20.95 1.26 -42.35
CA ALA A 772 20.93 1.95 -41.07
C ALA A 772 22.00 3.06 -41.04
N ALA A 773 21.61 4.27 -40.65
CA ALA A 773 22.56 5.33 -40.40
C ALA A 773 23.35 5.02 -39.11
N ALA A 774 24.67 4.87 -39.24
CA ALA A 774 25.61 5.16 -38.15
C ALA A 774 25.32 6.60 -37.65
N ASP A 775 25.19 6.85 -36.36
CA ASP A 775 26.22 6.74 -35.32
C ASP A 775 27.39 7.73 -35.50
N GLU A 776 27.08 8.96 -35.90
CA GLU A 776 27.94 10.14 -35.75
C GLU A 776 27.20 11.34 -35.12
N THR A 777 26.76 11.17 -33.87
CA THR A 777 26.60 12.29 -32.94
C THR A 777 27.11 11.85 -31.58
N GLY A 778 28.05 12.59 -30.99
CA GLY A 778 28.70 12.23 -29.72
C GLY A 778 27.73 12.11 -28.55
N ALA A 779 27.16 10.91 -28.38
CA ALA A 779 26.31 10.56 -27.26
C ALA A 779 27.19 10.32 -26.02
N PRO A 780 27.00 11.05 -24.91
CA PRO A 780 27.74 10.76 -23.68
C PRO A 780 27.37 9.36 -23.17
N PRO A 781 28.34 8.59 -22.65
CA PRO A 781 28.14 7.17 -22.35
C PRO A 781 27.01 6.93 -21.33
N ALA A 782 26.16 5.94 -21.63
CA ALA A 782 25.08 5.51 -20.78
C ALA A 782 25.62 4.66 -19.61
N ALA A 783 25.87 5.35 -18.48
CA ALA A 783 26.56 4.85 -17.28
C ALA A 783 28.06 4.55 -17.48
N GLY A 784 28.88 5.00 -16.52
CA GLY A 784 30.31 4.66 -16.42
C GLY A 784 30.55 3.41 -15.57
N ASP A 785 31.83 3.05 -15.41
CA ASP A 785 32.31 1.92 -14.60
C ASP A 785 31.61 1.85 -13.21
N GLU A 786 31.33 0.64 -12.72
CA GLU A 786 30.84 0.46 -11.34
C GLU A 786 31.99 0.63 -10.35
N VAL A 787 31.78 1.43 -9.31
CA VAL A 787 32.73 1.60 -8.21
C VAL A 787 32.28 0.76 -7.02
N VAL A 788 33.23 0.04 -6.42
CA VAL A 788 33.08 -0.71 -5.18
C VAL A 788 33.87 0.02 -4.09
N VAL A 789 33.23 0.44 -3.02
CA VAL A 789 33.91 1.03 -1.85
C VAL A 789 33.59 0.25 -0.60
N GLU A 790 34.62 -0.04 0.19
CA GLU A 790 34.50 -0.72 1.48
C GLU A 790 34.56 0.32 2.61
N LEU A 791 33.61 0.25 3.52
CA LEU A 791 33.51 1.06 4.73
C LEU A 791 33.70 0.11 5.93
N PRO A 792 34.92 -0.03 6.46
CA PRO A 792 35.19 -0.96 7.56
C PRO A 792 34.47 -0.53 8.85
N TYR A 793 34.12 -1.47 9.73
CA TYR A 793 33.62 -1.15 11.08
C TYR A 793 34.70 -0.63 12.02
N GLU A 794 35.98 -0.83 11.68
CA GLU A 794 37.10 -0.08 12.26
C GLU A 794 37.12 1.33 11.64
N LEU A 795 36.14 2.14 12.04
CA LEU A 795 36.01 3.50 11.57
C LEU A 795 37.19 4.36 12.08
N PRO A 796 37.75 5.29 11.26
CA PRO A 796 38.86 6.14 11.67
C PRO A 796 38.62 6.88 12.98
N ALA A 797 39.68 7.10 13.78
CA ALA A 797 39.61 7.77 15.08
C ALA A 797 38.88 9.12 15.07
N ALA A 798 38.84 9.81 13.93
CA ALA A 798 38.05 11.02 13.69
C ALA A 798 36.53 10.87 14.00
N PHE A 799 35.97 9.66 13.92
CA PHE A 799 34.60 9.39 14.37
C PHE A 799 34.44 9.39 15.89
N ALA A 800 35.47 8.96 16.64
CA ALA A 800 35.46 8.94 18.10
C ALA A 800 35.60 10.35 18.69
N GLU A 801 36.40 11.23 18.07
CA GLU A 801 36.49 12.65 18.43
C GLU A 801 35.21 13.45 18.09
N GLY A 802 34.37 12.90 17.22
CA GLY A 802 33.06 13.43 16.83
C GLY A 802 31.95 13.13 17.84
N ALA A 803 32.14 13.55 19.10
CA ALA A 803 31.26 13.26 20.24
C ALA A 803 29.74 13.28 19.93
N GLY A 804 29.11 12.09 19.98
CA GLY A 804 27.66 11.89 20.12
C GLY A 804 26.76 12.26 18.93
N LYS A 805 26.07 11.26 18.36
CA LYS A 805 24.99 11.43 17.35
C LYS A 805 25.43 12.11 16.04
N GLY A 806 26.68 11.90 15.61
CA GLY A 806 27.19 12.39 14.33
C GLY A 806 26.42 11.84 13.12
N VAL A 807 26.06 12.73 12.20
CA VAL A 807 25.43 12.40 10.91
C VAL A 807 26.35 12.88 9.80
N TRP A 808 26.68 12.00 8.86
CA TRP A 808 27.68 12.22 7.82
C TRP A 808 27.05 12.04 6.43
N ASP A 809 27.16 13.06 5.60
CA ASP A 809 26.80 12.96 4.19
C ASP A 809 27.91 12.22 3.43
N LEU A 810 27.54 11.19 2.67
CA LEU A 810 28.48 10.39 1.89
C LEU A 810 28.54 10.88 0.43
N TRP A 811 29.76 10.97 -0.08
CA TRP A 811 30.10 11.39 -1.43
C TRP A 811 31.12 10.42 -2.02
N LEU A 812 31.25 10.41 -3.34
CA LEU A 812 32.27 9.64 -4.04
C LEU A 812 33.21 10.57 -4.80
N ARG A 813 34.50 10.50 -4.53
CA ARG A 813 35.55 11.08 -5.36
C ARG A 813 35.95 10.03 -6.42
N PRO A 814 35.78 10.26 -7.74
CA PRO A 814 36.04 9.22 -8.75
C PRO A 814 37.52 8.86 -8.97
N GLY A 815 38.45 9.72 -8.54
CA GLY A 815 39.91 9.56 -8.68
C GLY A 815 40.66 10.73 -8.04
N GLU A 816 41.98 10.67 -7.95
CA GLU A 816 42.78 11.71 -7.28
C GLU A 816 42.64 13.09 -7.96
N GLY A 817 42.64 14.16 -7.16
CA GLY A 817 42.45 15.54 -7.65
C GLY A 817 41.05 15.89 -8.18
N LEU A 818 40.15 14.91 -8.37
CA LEU A 818 38.80 15.13 -8.88
C LEU A 818 37.81 15.60 -7.79
N ALA A 819 36.81 16.38 -8.19
CA ALA A 819 35.75 16.85 -7.28
C ALA A 819 34.84 15.69 -6.82
N PRO A 820 34.51 15.59 -5.51
CA PRO A 820 33.54 14.60 -5.03
C PRO A 820 32.12 14.85 -5.56
N VAL A 821 31.47 13.79 -6.03
CA VAL A 821 30.08 13.79 -6.50
C VAL A 821 29.14 13.19 -5.47
N ARG A 822 27.85 13.58 -5.51
CA ARG A 822 26.86 13.05 -4.56
C ARG A 822 26.66 11.56 -4.76
N MET A 823 26.69 10.81 -3.67
CA MET A 823 26.27 9.41 -3.64
C MET A 823 24.80 9.32 -3.18
N GLY A 824 23.97 8.53 -3.85
CA GLY A 824 22.54 8.41 -3.55
C GLY A 824 21.81 7.40 -4.43
N ARG A 825 20.49 7.26 -4.28
CA ARG A 825 19.66 6.35 -5.09
C ARG A 825 18.45 7.08 -5.68
N LEU A 826 18.64 7.69 -6.85
CA LEU A 826 17.68 8.57 -7.52
C LEU A 826 16.84 7.88 -8.59
N LEU A 827 17.30 6.72 -9.10
CA LEU A 827 16.57 5.96 -10.11
C LEU A 827 15.40 5.17 -9.50
N GLY A 828 14.50 4.73 -10.38
CA GLY A 828 13.25 4.08 -10.01
C GLY A 828 12.13 5.05 -9.64
N ASP A 829 11.18 4.56 -8.85
CA ASP A 829 9.85 5.15 -8.66
C ASP A 829 9.59 5.78 -7.28
N LEU A 830 10.59 5.82 -6.39
CA LEU A 830 10.42 6.28 -5.01
C LEU A 830 10.86 7.75 -4.81
N PRO A 831 9.94 8.69 -4.52
CA PRO A 831 10.27 10.11 -4.35
C PRO A 831 10.98 10.43 -3.01
N ASP A 832 10.93 9.52 -2.04
CA ASP A 832 11.61 9.56 -0.74
C ASP A 832 11.90 8.12 -0.29
N ARG A 833 13.17 7.78 -0.10
CA ARG A 833 13.63 6.45 0.32
C ARG A 833 13.86 6.30 1.82
N LYS A 834 13.76 7.38 2.61
CA LYS A 834 14.22 7.46 4.01
C LYS A 834 13.63 6.41 4.97
N LYS A 835 12.45 5.87 4.68
CA LYS A 835 11.76 4.86 5.51
C LYS A 835 11.73 3.47 4.90
N THR A 836 12.19 3.33 3.66
CA THR A 836 12.07 2.12 2.84
C THR A 836 13.42 1.41 2.78
N ASP A 837 14.42 2.13 2.29
CA ASP A 837 15.80 1.71 2.09
C ASP A 837 16.59 1.99 3.39
N VAL A 838 16.49 1.08 4.36
CA VAL A 838 17.07 1.22 5.71
C VAL A 838 17.86 -0.03 6.04
N THR A 839 19.18 0.09 6.19
CA THR A 839 20.04 -1.05 6.59
C THR A 839 19.82 -1.41 8.06
N PRO A 840 20.15 -2.63 8.50
CA PRO A 840 20.37 -2.91 9.92
C PRO A 840 21.48 -2.00 10.49
N ARG A 841 21.53 -1.94 11.82
CA ARG A 841 22.62 -1.31 12.57
C ARG A 841 23.72 -2.34 12.77
N ALA A 842 24.96 -1.99 12.44
CA ALA A 842 26.13 -2.81 12.73
C ALA A 842 26.90 -2.21 13.91
N ARG A 843 27.24 -3.01 14.92
CA ARG A 843 28.05 -2.55 16.07
C ARG A 843 29.50 -2.39 15.63
N LEU A 844 30.13 -1.29 16.03
CA LEU A 844 31.56 -1.03 15.83
C LEU A 844 32.35 -1.77 16.93
N GLY A 845 33.42 -2.49 16.55
CA GLY A 845 34.08 -3.52 17.38
C GLY A 845 34.18 -3.22 18.88
N GLY A 846 33.58 -4.06 19.73
CA GLY A 846 33.58 -3.95 21.20
C GLY A 846 32.84 -2.76 21.81
N SER A 847 32.59 -1.70 21.05
CA SER A 847 32.08 -0.42 21.55
C SER A 847 30.58 -0.40 21.86
N ASP A 848 30.16 0.67 22.54
CA ASP A 848 28.75 1.05 22.70
C ASP A 848 28.18 1.77 21.47
N LEU A 849 28.91 1.83 20.34
CA LEU A 849 28.48 2.51 19.12
C LEU A 849 28.06 1.51 18.03
N ALA A 850 27.02 1.87 17.29
CA ALA A 850 26.59 1.20 16.08
C ALA A 850 26.39 2.20 14.93
N VAL A 851 26.81 1.80 13.75
CA VAL A 851 26.66 2.54 12.50
C VAL A 851 25.39 2.09 11.76
N GLN A 852 24.75 3.01 11.06
CA GLN A 852 23.62 2.73 10.18
C GLN A 852 23.70 3.58 8.91
N LEU A 853 23.48 2.96 7.75
CA LEU A 853 23.30 3.66 6.50
C LEU A 853 21.82 3.84 6.19
N TYR A 854 21.46 5.00 5.66
CA TYR A 854 20.10 5.30 5.23
C TYR A 854 20.10 6.39 4.15
N PHE A 855 19.01 6.50 3.41
CA PHE A 855 18.84 7.57 2.44
C PHE A 855 18.12 8.78 3.05
N SER A 856 18.60 9.98 2.75
CA SER A 856 17.95 11.24 3.13
C SER A 856 16.65 11.48 2.35
N VAL A 857 15.87 12.49 2.75
CA VAL A 857 14.67 12.96 2.01
C VAL A 857 14.96 13.54 0.62
N ASN A 858 16.24 13.61 0.22
CA ASN A 858 16.72 13.98 -1.11
C ASN A 858 17.33 12.77 -1.84
N ASN A 859 17.17 11.57 -1.29
CA ASN A 859 17.75 10.30 -1.72
C ASN A 859 19.29 10.26 -1.79
N ASN A 860 19.99 11.16 -1.11
CA ASN A 860 21.45 11.04 -0.86
C ASN A 860 21.72 10.00 0.22
N LEU A 861 22.81 9.23 0.08
CA LEU A 861 23.28 8.28 1.10
C LEU A 861 23.87 9.02 2.31
N VAL A 862 23.52 8.56 3.51
CA VAL A 862 23.92 9.17 4.77
C VAL A 862 24.31 8.07 5.76
N LEU A 863 25.37 8.33 6.52
CA LEU A 863 25.81 7.52 7.64
C LEU A 863 25.41 8.20 8.96
N THR A 864 24.91 7.43 9.91
CA THR A 864 24.63 7.91 11.28
C THR A 864 25.23 6.96 12.32
N LEU A 865 25.70 7.53 13.43
CA LEU A 865 26.11 6.78 14.61
C LEU A 865 25.00 6.76 15.66
N HIS A 866 24.86 5.62 16.34
CA HIS A 866 23.92 5.37 17.42
C HIS A 866 24.63 4.77 18.62
N THR A 867 24.36 5.26 19.82
CA THR A 867 24.71 4.54 21.05
C THR A 867 23.77 3.34 21.24
N VAL A 868 24.32 2.17 21.53
CA VAL A 868 23.62 0.90 21.74
C VAL A 868 24.25 0.22 22.97
N PRO A 869 23.47 -0.04 24.04
CA PRO A 869 23.97 -0.67 25.26
C PRO A 869 24.79 -1.93 24.98
N GLN A 870 25.85 -2.19 25.75
CA GLN A 870 26.50 -3.50 25.71
C GLN A 870 25.55 -4.56 26.27
N GLU A 871 25.38 -5.66 25.56
CA GLU A 871 24.73 -6.85 26.11
C GLU A 871 25.73 -7.52 27.07
N GLN A 872 25.31 -7.75 28.33
CA GLN A 872 26.16 -8.41 29.31
C GLN A 872 26.35 -9.89 28.94
N PRO A 873 27.58 -10.38 28.74
CA PRO A 873 27.82 -11.79 28.45
C PRO A 873 27.57 -12.61 29.72
N GLY A 874 26.41 -13.28 29.79
CA GLY A 874 26.05 -14.15 30.93
C GLY A 874 24.56 -14.35 31.20
N ALA A 875 23.65 -13.62 30.55
CA ALA A 875 22.22 -13.67 30.82
C ALA A 875 21.39 -14.58 29.88
N THR A 876 21.94 -15.74 29.45
CA THR A 876 21.14 -16.80 28.81
C THR A 876 20.26 -17.50 29.84
N GLY A 877 19.10 -16.91 30.18
CA GLY A 877 18.26 -17.48 31.25
C GLY A 877 16.89 -16.85 31.55
N ALA A 878 16.41 -15.82 30.84
CA ALA A 878 15.02 -15.36 30.96
C ALA A 878 14.57 -14.52 29.75
N ARG A 879 13.31 -14.66 29.32
CA ARG A 879 12.67 -13.73 28.38
C ARG A 879 12.41 -12.39 29.07
N PRO A 880 12.66 -11.23 28.42
CA PRO A 880 12.02 -9.98 28.77
C PRO A 880 10.66 -9.88 28.08
N GLU A 881 9.60 -10.32 28.76
CA GLU A 881 8.30 -9.66 28.60
C GLU A 881 8.31 -8.36 29.41
N GLN A 882 7.56 -7.35 28.95
CA GLN A 882 7.38 -6.02 29.58
C GLN A 882 8.57 -5.04 29.54
N GLU A 883 8.67 -4.27 28.45
CA GLU A 883 9.17 -2.88 28.54
C GLU A 883 8.33 -1.90 27.70
N GLN A 884 7.03 -1.80 28.02
CA GLN A 884 6.15 -0.72 27.59
C GLN A 884 5.26 -0.23 28.75
N SER A 885 5.88 0.28 29.82
CA SER A 885 5.19 1.10 30.86
C SER A 885 6.20 1.74 31.82
N ARG A 886 6.81 2.87 31.45
CA ARG A 886 7.45 3.82 32.40
C ARG A 886 7.76 5.18 31.75
N THR A 887 6.71 5.95 31.50
CA THR A 887 6.83 7.41 31.32
C THR A 887 5.54 8.15 31.74
N ALA A 888 4.95 7.70 32.86
CA ALA A 888 3.81 8.36 33.49
C ALA A 888 3.73 8.01 34.99
N ALA A 889 4.56 8.65 35.83
CA ALA A 889 4.35 8.86 37.27
C ALA A 889 5.56 9.54 37.92
N ALA A 890 5.56 10.88 37.97
CA ALA A 890 6.33 11.65 38.95
C ALA A 890 5.52 12.90 39.27
N GLY A 891 4.82 12.93 40.41
CA GLY A 891 3.97 14.07 40.77
C GLY A 891 2.72 13.81 41.61
N THR A 892 2.76 12.94 42.62
CA THR A 892 1.74 12.93 43.70
C THR A 892 2.40 12.67 45.04
N GLY A 893 2.33 13.65 45.95
CA GLY A 893 2.84 13.54 47.32
C GLY A 893 2.49 14.79 48.15
N GLY A 894 1.47 14.66 49.01
CA GLY A 894 0.95 15.72 49.89
C GLY A 894 -0.24 16.49 49.29
N GLY A 895 -1.35 16.72 49.99
CA GLY A 895 -1.73 16.29 51.35
C GLY A 895 -3.20 16.63 51.62
N ARG A 896 -3.87 15.91 52.54
CA ARG A 896 -5.32 16.04 52.82
C ARG A 896 -5.68 17.31 53.61
N ALA A 897 -6.71 18.02 53.15
CA ALA A 897 -7.83 18.63 53.89
C ALA A 897 -8.63 19.53 52.92
N GLY A 898 -9.94 19.72 53.01
CA GLY A 898 -10.88 19.25 54.02
C GLY A 898 -12.17 20.08 54.13
N SER A 899 -12.70 20.64 53.03
CA SER A 899 -14.09 21.15 52.90
C SER A 899 -14.43 21.40 51.44
#